data_AF-A0A9X2C1B1-F1
#
_entry.id   AF-A0A9X2C1B1-F1
#
_cell.length_a   1.000
_cell.length_b   1.000
_cell.length_c   1.000
_cell.angle_alpha   90.00
_cell.angle_beta   90.00
_cell.angle_gamma   90.00
#
_symmetry.space_group_name_H-M   'P 1'
#
loop_
_entity.id
_entity.type
_entity.pdbx_description
1 polymer ?
#
loop_
_entity_poly.entity_id
_entity_poly.type
_entity_poly.pdbx_seq_one_letter_code
_entity_poly.pdbx_strand_id
1 'polypeptide(L)'
;MNLLHALLARTCRAALALALLSSAAGAGAESTTATDDAFGILLAMPGAQPKEGGWIVSQEAARDEADLIEQLKDLKKDGANFNAMRHGGTLLAHAIRAGKDRTAIWLLRNGAGTKKVVSKDDENADDLARKYQRAALVKVLEGQYGLKPTPPAAPARRPAAAAPAPVASAPGPTTRIEQSVALMRRLDSPMRYGDAKAGAAAAQEWQRWSSALSQEEFASLFKDGYEFDSLVFLTHKTEGGLQDALDRLPDDLVRRHAQVIADALARATFATYGQEPRIEYTNAALAWPALWRRLDRPLSYDKDRARDVAGNIPPALWPGLFASGYANHEAEVTGCLLAMVDLPQLEALWPDFQRYFADAREQAAGLVLAGWRVDHWREACPYGSEQPDTAAKLAFLRAQGVTAPAYGLRTASEDEPMVPALAAMVQAFTPARAVEPRLVSVGPDCGLVRGERWLNALVKSGPVGDGVLPTSAQLVELPGTRDCGLLVGGDIYPEYPNVTDDFDEGPSRESNAPRCADLPDDGEIWALGRDGIQKIALAGGTRGSGFTLGKVRDLETGKAYLFDTGQSGATCNLFHGLPRAYEWQAGAKGPALVSSADVDLLDKLLRRQCEQPDDRSDVECRGLDPVDAPPAEGVPTLERLRQGKAVSVRELVDAIGAERRAAYEAALVAHDNAQLRALLATGIPPWWTAAEIQALAKADLPLDEKRRRIALLFADPVQLSRALGDEEASVTSTLGPWLPREDWAPILRLVRKSPANWYDARRRFAAPDGSAVGCDLDHAQGFLCGGGLQPQ
;
A
#
# COMPACT_ATOMS: atom_id res chain seq x y z
N MET A 1 52.04 -59.16 13.74
CA MET A 1 51.69 -58.40 12.52
C MET A 1 50.84 -57.19 12.93
N ASN A 2 51.28 -56.09 13.55
CA ASN A 2 52.53 -55.34 13.64
C ASN A 2 53.36 -55.34 12.36
N LEU A 3 53.32 -54.21 11.63
CA LEU A 3 54.36 -53.63 10.74
C LEU A 3 53.91 -53.01 9.40
N LEU A 4 52.63 -52.88 9.07
CA LEU A 4 52.24 -52.21 7.80
C LEU A 4 51.37 -50.94 7.89
N HIS A 5 50.91 -50.52 9.07
CA HIS A 5 50.09 -49.31 9.20
C HIS A 5 50.84 -48.07 9.71
N ALA A 6 52.14 -48.17 9.98
CA ALA A 6 52.94 -47.08 10.57
C ALA A 6 53.77 -46.25 9.56
N LEU A 7 53.73 -46.55 8.25
CA LEU A 7 54.60 -45.91 7.25
C LEU A 7 53.88 -45.04 6.21
N LEU A 8 52.55 -44.93 6.25
CA LEU A 8 51.78 -44.04 5.36
C LEU A 8 51.31 -42.73 6.02
N ALA A 9 51.63 -42.50 7.30
CA ALA A 9 51.18 -41.32 8.04
C ALA A 9 52.15 -40.12 8.05
N ARG A 10 53.27 -40.15 7.30
CA ARG A 10 54.30 -39.09 7.34
C ARG A 10 54.54 -38.31 6.05
N THR A 11 53.86 -38.62 4.94
CA THR A 11 54.04 -37.90 3.66
C THR A 11 52.82 -37.12 3.18
N CYS A 12 51.65 -37.25 3.82
CA CYS A 12 50.45 -36.45 3.46
C CYS A 12 50.26 -35.15 4.27
N ARG A 13 51.18 -34.79 5.18
CA ARG A 13 51.11 -33.52 5.94
C ARG A 13 51.96 -32.38 5.38
N ALA A 14 52.76 -32.61 4.34
CA ALA A 14 53.62 -31.57 3.75
C ALA A 14 53.07 -30.96 2.44
N ALA A 15 52.03 -31.54 1.82
CA ALA A 15 51.46 -31.05 0.56
C ALA A 15 50.14 -30.28 0.72
N LEU A 16 49.49 -30.31 1.89
CA LEU A 16 48.25 -29.55 2.14
C LEU A 16 48.49 -28.19 2.82
N ALA A 17 49.73 -27.91 3.25
CA ALA A 17 50.11 -26.65 3.89
C ALA A 17 50.61 -25.57 2.89
N LEU A 18 50.74 -25.90 1.60
CA LEU A 18 51.22 -24.97 0.56
C LEU A 18 50.12 -24.52 -0.43
N ALA A 19 48.88 -24.98 -0.28
CA ALA A 19 47.72 -24.57 -1.08
C ALA A 19 46.73 -23.66 -0.32
N LEU A 20 47.05 -23.24 0.92
CA LEU A 20 46.24 -22.35 1.75
C LEU A 20 46.92 -21.01 2.08
N LEU A 21 48.06 -20.69 1.44
CA LEU A 21 48.86 -19.50 1.75
C LEU A 21 49.22 -18.62 0.56
N SER A 22 48.53 -18.73 -0.58
CA SER A 22 48.73 -17.79 -1.69
C SER A 22 47.45 -17.60 -2.48
N SER A 23 46.87 -16.39 -2.36
CA SER A 23 45.76 -15.78 -3.13
C SER A 23 44.39 -15.62 -2.43
N ALA A 24 44.39 -15.30 -1.13
CA ALA A 24 43.50 -14.26 -0.63
C ALA A 24 44.31 -12.96 -0.47
N ALA A 25 44.64 -12.32 -1.60
CA ALA A 25 44.79 -10.87 -1.56
C ALA A 25 43.36 -10.34 -1.39
N GLY A 26 42.92 -10.26 -0.13
CA GLY A 26 41.67 -9.59 0.20
C GLY A 26 41.77 -8.17 -0.33
N ALA A 27 40.95 -7.85 -1.33
CA ALA A 27 40.38 -6.52 -1.39
C ALA A 27 39.73 -6.33 -0.01
N GLY A 28 40.37 -5.54 0.86
CA GLY A 28 39.84 -5.26 2.18
C GLY A 28 38.41 -4.75 1.99
N ALA A 29 37.43 -5.47 2.55
CA ALA A 29 36.07 -5.00 2.58
C ALA A 29 36.08 -3.60 3.22
N GLU A 30 35.47 -2.62 2.56
CA GLU A 30 35.39 -1.27 3.09
C GLU A 30 34.75 -1.31 4.47
N SER A 31 35.45 -0.76 5.47
CA SER A 31 34.97 -0.73 6.85
C SER A 31 34.18 0.56 7.06
N THR A 32 32.88 0.43 7.27
CA THR A 32 32.00 1.57 7.56
C THR A 32 32.42 2.27 8.85
N THR A 33 32.78 1.50 9.88
CA THR A 33 33.29 2.04 11.15
C THR A 33 34.59 2.82 10.97
N ALA A 34 35.59 2.26 10.27
CA ALA A 34 36.85 2.98 10.04
C ALA A 34 36.67 4.22 9.15
N THR A 35 35.66 4.19 8.27
CA THR A 35 35.26 5.35 7.47
C THR A 35 34.66 6.44 8.35
N ASP A 36 33.70 6.10 9.20
CA ASP A 36 33.03 7.06 10.08
C ASP A 36 34.00 7.65 11.13
N ASP A 37 34.95 6.85 11.64
CA ASP A 37 36.04 7.33 12.51
C ASP A 37 36.97 8.32 11.78
N ALA A 38 37.25 8.09 10.48
CA ALA A 38 38.06 8.99 9.68
C ALA A 38 37.38 10.36 9.50
N PHE A 39 36.05 10.37 9.33
CA PHE A 39 35.28 11.61 9.37
C PHE A 39 35.26 12.22 10.77
N GLY A 40 35.05 11.42 11.82
CA GLY A 40 35.02 11.89 13.21
C GLY A 40 36.29 12.62 13.65
N ILE A 41 37.47 12.09 13.31
CA ILE A 41 38.76 12.70 13.67
C ILE A 41 39.02 13.98 12.85
N LEU A 42 38.66 14.01 11.56
CA LEU A 42 38.78 15.22 10.74
C LEU A 42 37.83 16.32 11.21
N LEU A 43 36.55 16.01 11.44
CA LEU A 43 35.51 16.97 11.83
C LEU A 43 35.69 17.48 13.27
N ALA A 44 36.43 16.75 14.11
CA ALA A 44 36.88 17.22 15.42
C ALA A 44 37.92 18.36 15.34
N MET A 45 38.55 18.57 14.17
CA MET A 45 39.53 19.66 14.00
C MET A 45 38.87 21.05 13.96
N PRO A 46 39.51 22.08 14.54
CA PRO A 46 39.04 23.46 14.40
C PRO A 46 38.90 23.87 12.94
N GLY A 47 37.71 24.35 12.56
CA GLY A 47 37.35 24.80 11.22
C GLY A 47 36.84 23.71 10.28
N ALA A 48 36.84 22.44 10.71
CA ALA A 48 36.34 21.31 9.92
C ALA A 48 34.89 20.92 10.26
N GLN A 49 34.28 21.56 11.26
CA GLN A 49 32.91 21.29 11.67
C GLN A 49 31.90 21.57 10.54
N PRO A 50 30.87 20.72 10.36
CA PRO A 50 29.72 21.02 9.52
C PRO A 50 29.03 22.31 9.98
N LYS A 51 28.48 23.08 9.04
CA LYS A 51 27.67 24.27 9.35
C LYS A 51 26.26 23.94 9.84
N GLU A 52 25.75 22.75 9.51
CA GLU A 52 24.40 22.26 9.81
C GLU A 52 24.46 20.73 10.09
N GLY A 53 23.53 20.22 10.92
CA GLY A 53 23.44 18.80 11.34
C GLY A 53 24.23 18.44 12.61
N GLY A 54 23.81 17.39 13.33
CA GLY A 54 24.60 16.77 14.40
C GLY A 54 25.68 15.83 13.83
N TRP A 55 26.85 15.73 14.47
CA TRP A 55 27.93 14.86 13.98
C TRP A 55 28.69 14.15 15.11
N ILE A 56 29.30 13.02 14.75
CA ILE A 56 30.11 12.15 15.61
C ILE A 56 31.42 12.86 15.94
N VAL A 57 31.72 13.07 17.22
CA VAL A 57 33.03 13.55 17.69
C VAL A 57 33.84 12.33 18.14
N SER A 58 35.00 12.11 17.52
CA SER A 58 35.99 11.14 18.02
C SER A 58 36.40 11.48 19.46
N GLN A 59 36.61 10.47 20.31
CA GLN A 59 37.09 10.67 21.69
C GLN A 59 38.46 11.35 21.75
N GLU A 60 39.23 11.32 20.66
CA GLU A 60 40.53 11.97 20.54
C GLU A 60 40.55 12.89 19.32
N ALA A 61 40.54 14.20 19.55
CA ALA A 61 40.80 15.16 18.49
C ALA A 61 42.29 15.15 18.16
N ALA A 62 42.63 15.04 16.87
CA ALA A 62 44.01 15.19 16.43
C ALA A 62 44.57 16.56 16.87
N ARG A 63 45.77 16.57 17.44
CA ARG A 63 46.38 17.81 17.98
C ARG A 63 46.78 18.79 16.90
N ASP A 64 47.19 18.27 15.74
CA ASP A 64 47.57 19.03 14.55
C ASP A 64 47.38 18.19 13.28
N GLU A 65 47.69 18.75 12.10
CA GLU A 65 47.57 18.03 10.83
C GLU A 65 48.54 16.84 10.70
N ALA A 66 49.66 16.82 11.42
CA ALA A 66 50.57 15.68 11.37
C ALA A 66 49.99 14.49 12.15
N ASP A 67 49.43 14.76 13.33
CA ASP A 67 48.69 13.79 14.15
C ASP A 67 47.47 13.24 13.40
N LEU A 68 46.71 14.11 12.73
CA LEU A 68 45.57 13.73 11.89
C LEU A 68 45.98 12.79 10.75
N ILE A 69 47.11 13.07 10.08
CA ILE A 69 47.60 12.22 8.99
C ILE A 69 48.04 10.85 9.51
N GLU A 70 48.67 10.75 10.69
CA GLU A 70 49.02 9.45 11.29
C GLU A 70 47.77 8.63 11.63
N GLN A 71 46.76 9.26 12.24
CA GLN A 71 45.50 8.57 12.57
C GLN A 71 44.75 8.13 11.30
N LEU A 72 44.71 8.96 10.26
CA LEU A 72 44.11 8.60 8.97
C LEU A 72 44.89 7.48 8.24
N LYS A 73 46.21 7.36 8.43
CA LYS A 73 46.98 6.23 7.90
C LYS A 73 46.54 4.92 8.51
N ASP A 74 46.32 4.90 9.83
CA ASP A 74 45.90 3.69 10.53
C ASP A 74 44.47 3.31 10.13
N LEU A 75 43.56 4.27 10.09
CA LEU A 75 42.19 4.03 9.60
C LEU A 75 42.14 3.59 8.13
N LYS A 76 43.09 4.06 7.29
CA LYS A 76 43.19 3.58 5.92
C LYS A 76 43.61 2.12 5.84
N LYS A 77 44.53 1.67 6.72
CA LYS A 77 44.90 0.25 6.84
C LYS A 77 43.72 -0.58 7.33
N ASP A 78 42.86 -0.01 8.17
CA ASP A 78 41.65 -0.63 8.70
C ASP A 78 40.45 -0.60 7.72
N GLY A 79 40.66 -0.11 6.49
CA GLY A 79 39.69 -0.20 5.41
C GLY A 79 38.81 1.04 5.21
N ALA A 80 39.20 2.22 5.71
CA ALA A 80 38.45 3.45 5.51
C ALA A 80 38.32 3.83 4.02
N ASN A 81 37.09 4.19 3.63
CA ASN A 81 36.76 4.68 2.29
C ASN A 81 36.79 6.22 2.25
N PHE A 82 37.87 6.78 1.71
CA PHE A 82 38.03 8.24 1.56
C PHE A 82 37.14 8.88 0.49
N ASN A 83 36.45 8.07 -0.31
CA ASN A 83 35.49 8.50 -1.32
C ASN A 83 34.04 8.42 -0.84
N ALA A 84 33.82 7.91 0.38
CA ALA A 84 32.50 7.95 1.00
C ALA A 84 32.04 9.40 1.15
N MET A 85 30.72 9.60 1.02
CA MET A 85 30.08 10.90 1.12
C MET A 85 29.42 11.02 2.50
N ARG A 86 29.78 12.05 3.25
CA ARG A 86 29.18 12.39 4.57
C ARG A 86 29.05 13.89 4.68
N HIS A 87 27.96 14.39 5.26
CA HIS A 87 27.77 15.83 5.51
C HIS A 87 27.99 16.71 4.25
N GLY A 88 27.44 16.26 3.11
CA GLY A 88 27.53 17.00 1.84
C GLY A 88 28.94 17.11 1.24
N GLY A 89 29.86 16.19 1.56
CA GLY A 89 31.17 16.13 0.92
C GLY A 89 31.96 14.84 1.21
N THR A 90 32.98 14.57 0.40
CA THR A 90 33.97 13.53 0.72
C THR A 90 34.93 14.01 1.81
N LEU A 91 35.74 13.10 2.37
CA LEU A 91 36.76 13.45 3.35
C LEU A 91 37.73 14.52 2.81
N LEU A 92 38.02 14.46 1.50
CA LEU A 92 38.79 15.47 0.79
C LEU A 92 38.08 16.83 0.76
N ALA A 93 36.77 16.88 0.49
CA ALA A 93 36.03 18.14 0.48
C ALA A 93 36.06 18.84 1.83
N HIS A 94 35.90 18.08 2.93
CA HIS A 94 35.97 18.65 4.28
C HIS A 94 37.36 19.16 4.61
N ALA A 95 38.43 18.45 4.22
CA ALA A 95 39.79 18.94 4.41
C ALA A 95 40.04 20.27 3.66
N ILE A 96 39.49 20.42 2.45
CA ILE A 96 39.60 21.66 1.64
C ILE A 96 38.86 22.83 2.30
N ARG A 97 37.61 22.60 2.71
CA ARG A 97 36.78 23.60 3.41
C ARG A 97 37.46 24.06 4.69
N ALA A 98 37.99 23.12 5.46
CA ALA A 98 38.67 23.34 6.74
C ALA A 98 40.07 23.95 6.63
N GLY A 99 40.64 24.03 5.41
CA GLY A 99 41.98 24.56 5.18
C GLY A 99 43.11 23.67 5.68
N LYS A 100 42.89 22.36 5.67
CA LYS A 100 43.88 21.35 6.04
C LYS A 100 44.66 20.91 4.80
N ASP A 101 45.44 21.83 4.23
CA ASP A 101 46.08 21.63 2.92
C ASP A 101 47.03 20.43 2.90
N ARG A 102 47.75 20.14 4.00
CA ARG A 102 48.66 18.99 4.08
C ARG A 102 47.87 17.69 4.11
N THR A 103 46.76 17.68 4.84
CA THR A 103 45.81 16.56 4.92
C THR A 103 45.13 16.31 3.58
N ALA A 104 44.65 17.35 2.89
CA ALA A 104 44.04 17.24 1.56
C ALA A 104 45.01 16.68 0.52
N ILE A 105 46.27 17.16 0.50
CA ILE A 105 47.32 16.61 -0.37
C ILE A 105 47.62 15.16 -0.02
N TRP A 106 47.63 14.81 1.27
CA TRP A 106 47.83 13.43 1.70
C TRP A 106 46.68 12.51 1.26
N LEU A 107 45.42 12.94 1.41
CA LEU A 107 44.24 12.19 0.97
C LEU A 107 44.27 11.91 -0.54
N LEU A 108 44.64 12.90 -1.35
CA LEU A 108 44.80 12.75 -2.80
C LEU A 108 45.81 11.64 -3.15
N ARG A 109 46.96 11.64 -2.48
CA ARG A 109 48.01 10.62 -2.67
C ARG A 109 47.60 9.22 -2.22
N ASN A 110 46.54 9.12 -1.42
CA ASN A 110 46.06 7.87 -0.81
C ASN A 110 44.66 7.47 -1.32
N GLY A 111 44.30 7.89 -2.54
CA GLY A 111 43.15 7.36 -3.28
C GLY A 111 41.85 8.14 -3.10
N ALA A 112 41.88 9.37 -2.59
CA ALA A 112 40.74 10.27 -2.64
C ALA A 112 40.49 10.77 -4.09
N GLY A 113 39.26 10.61 -4.56
CA GLY A 113 38.79 10.96 -5.89
C GLY A 113 38.60 12.47 -6.02
N THR A 114 38.87 12.98 -7.21
CA THR A 114 38.93 14.42 -7.48
C THR A 114 37.75 14.97 -8.28
N LYS A 115 36.95 14.10 -8.91
CA LYS A 115 35.95 14.49 -9.91
C LYS A 115 34.61 14.91 -9.33
N LYS A 116 34.15 14.23 -8.27
CA LYS A 116 32.92 14.56 -7.54
C LYS A 116 33.25 14.52 -6.06
N VAL A 117 33.36 15.70 -5.44
CA VAL A 117 33.73 15.80 -4.01
C VAL A 117 32.60 16.38 -3.15
N VAL A 118 31.54 16.91 -3.77
CA VAL A 118 30.33 17.43 -3.12
C VAL A 118 29.10 16.67 -3.65
N SER A 119 28.07 16.47 -2.82
CA SER A 119 26.88 15.67 -3.18
C SER A 119 25.91 16.42 -4.09
N LYS A 120 25.60 17.68 -3.75
CA LYS A 120 24.53 18.50 -4.37
C LYS A 120 24.93 19.20 -5.68
N ASP A 121 26.22 19.28 -5.98
CA ASP A 121 26.77 19.90 -7.19
C ASP A 121 27.79 18.97 -7.85
N ASP A 122 27.97 19.05 -9.17
CA ASP A 122 29.10 18.41 -9.88
C ASP A 122 30.46 19.12 -9.60
N GLU A 123 30.61 19.70 -8.40
CA GLU A 123 31.79 20.43 -7.96
C GLU A 123 32.95 19.45 -7.72
N ASN A 124 34.05 19.68 -8.44
CA ASN A 124 35.27 18.89 -8.35
C ASN A 124 36.25 19.49 -7.31
N ALA A 125 37.34 18.77 -7.01
CA ALA A 125 38.31 19.20 -6.01
C ALA A 125 39.03 20.52 -6.37
N ASP A 126 39.23 20.83 -7.66
CA ASP A 126 39.88 22.07 -8.12
C ASP A 126 38.94 23.28 -7.95
N ASP A 127 37.68 23.13 -8.34
CA ASP A 127 36.65 24.15 -8.18
C ASP A 127 36.50 24.52 -6.69
N LEU A 128 36.43 23.50 -5.81
CA LEU A 128 36.35 23.69 -4.36
C LEU A 128 37.63 24.33 -3.81
N ALA A 129 38.82 23.91 -4.25
CA ALA A 129 40.10 24.48 -3.80
C ALA A 129 40.22 25.98 -4.17
N ARG A 130 39.72 26.40 -5.34
CA ARG A 130 39.69 27.81 -5.74
C ARG A 130 38.69 28.62 -4.92
N LYS A 131 37.49 28.08 -4.72
CA LYS A 131 36.43 28.70 -3.92
C LYS A 131 36.90 29.01 -2.49
N TYR A 132 37.69 28.12 -1.91
CA TYR A 132 38.28 28.30 -0.57
C TYR A 132 39.72 28.84 -0.58
N GLN A 133 40.19 29.36 -1.72
CA GLN A 133 41.49 30.05 -1.88
C GLN A 133 42.72 29.23 -1.45
N ARG A 134 42.72 27.91 -1.73
CA ARG A 134 43.79 26.97 -1.36
C ARG A 134 44.89 26.89 -2.43
N ALA A 135 45.67 27.96 -2.57
CA ALA A 135 46.66 28.12 -3.66
C ALA A 135 47.68 26.96 -3.78
N ALA A 136 48.14 26.42 -2.65
CA ALA A 136 49.07 25.29 -2.64
C ALA A 136 48.43 24.00 -3.18
N LEU A 137 47.15 23.77 -2.86
CA LEU A 137 46.40 22.61 -3.31
C LEU A 137 46.02 22.71 -4.80
N VAL A 138 45.61 23.89 -5.28
CA VAL A 138 45.34 24.14 -6.70
C VAL A 138 46.56 23.77 -7.57
N LYS A 139 47.76 24.18 -7.16
CA LYS A 139 49.00 23.83 -7.88
C LYS A 139 49.24 22.31 -7.94
N VAL A 140 48.87 21.58 -6.89
CA VAL A 140 48.97 20.11 -6.85
C VAL A 140 47.92 19.45 -7.73
N LEU A 141 46.67 19.92 -7.70
CA LEU A 141 45.56 19.39 -8.49
C LEU A 141 45.78 19.60 -10.00
N GLU A 142 46.24 20.79 -10.41
CA GLU A 142 46.59 21.09 -11.80
C GLU A 142 47.82 20.30 -12.25
N GLY A 143 48.89 20.32 -11.45
CA GLY A 143 50.19 19.77 -11.84
C GLY A 143 50.28 18.24 -11.82
N GLN A 144 49.61 17.59 -10.87
CA GLN A 144 49.71 16.13 -10.68
C GLN A 144 48.46 15.38 -11.14
N TYR A 145 47.29 16.01 -11.11
CA TYR A 145 46.01 15.34 -11.42
C TYR A 145 45.35 15.88 -12.70
N GLY A 146 45.97 16.85 -13.38
CA GLY A 146 45.54 17.33 -14.70
C GLY A 146 44.18 18.02 -14.74
N LEU A 147 43.65 18.43 -13.58
CA LEU A 147 42.37 19.12 -13.48
C LEU A 147 42.54 20.56 -13.96
N LYS A 148 41.63 20.99 -14.83
CA LYS A 148 41.51 22.38 -15.30
C LYS A 148 40.15 22.93 -14.83
N PRO A 149 40.02 24.25 -14.63
CA PRO A 149 38.76 24.84 -14.17
C PRO A 149 37.59 24.45 -15.08
N THR A 150 36.48 24.04 -14.47
CA THR A 150 35.26 23.69 -15.19
C THR A 150 34.64 24.97 -15.79
N PRO A 151 34.39 25.08 -17.11
CA PRO A 151 33.63 26.20 -17.66
C PRO A 151 32.20 26.20 -17.08
N PRO A 152 31.55 27.37 -16.86
CA PRO A 152 30.20 27.42 -16.31
C PRO A 152 29.22 26.61 -17.17
N ALA A 153 28.44 25.75 -16.53
CA ALA A 153 27.63 24.71 -17.18
C ALA A 153 26.47 25.29 -18.01
N ALA A 154 26.34 24.84 -19.26
CA ALA A 154 25.11 24.95 -20.05
C ALA A 154 24.14 23.82 -19.64
N PRO A 155 22.81 24.04 -19.69
CA PRO A 155 21.82 23.07 -19.20
C PRO A 155 21.89 21.75 -19.97
N ALA A 156 22.03 20.65 -19.22
CA ALA A 156 22.35 19.33 -19.73
C ALA A 156 21.19 18.66 -20.49
N ARG A 157 21.48 18.19 -21.71
CA ARG A 157 20.71 17.16 -22.43
C ARG A 157 21.01 15.80 -21.80
N ARG A 158 19.98 15.07 -21.34
CA ARG A 158 20.10 13.67 -20.91
C ARG A 158 20.63 12.79 -22.06
N PRO A 159 21.65 11.94 -21.84
CA PRO A 159 22.02 10.91 -22.81
C PRO A 159 20.98 9.78 -22.82
N ALA A 160 20.66 9.31 -24.02
CA ALA A 160 19.76 8.19 -24.26
C ALA A 160 20.31 6.91 -23.61
N ALA A 161 19.42 6.14 -22.98
CA ALA A 161 19.73 4.82 -22.43
C ALA A 161 20.27 3.90 -23.56
N ALA A 162 21.38 3.22 -23.26
CA ALA A 162 21.94 2.20 -24.15
C ALA A 162 20.95 1.04 -24.31
N ALA A 163 20.70 0.65 -25.56
CA ALA A 163 19.82 -0.47 -25.89
C ALA A 163 20.37 -1.80 -25.31
N PRO A 164 19.49 -2.71 -24.86
CA PRO A 164 19.90 -4.04 -24.42
C PRO A 164 20.43 -4.85 -25.61
N ALA A 165 21.47 -5.66 -25.35
CA ALA A 165 22.09 -6.55 -26.33
C ALA A 165 21.09 -7.60 -26.86
N PRO A 166 21.21 -8.01 -28.14
CA PRO A 166 20.27 -8.95 -28.75
C PRO A 166 20.49 -10.35 -28.17
N VAL A 167 19.42 -10.93 -27.63
CA VAL A 167 19.36 -12.35 -27.28
C VAL A 167 19.28 -13.15 -28.59
N ALA A 168 20.06 -14.22 -28.65
CA ALA A 168 20.24 -15.08 -29.81
C ALA A 168 18.91 -15.60 -30.41
N SER A 169 18.77 -15.42 -31.72
CA SER A 169 17.67 -15.95 -32.53
C SER A 169 17.95 -17.36 -33.04
N ALA A 170 16.93 -18.23 -33.05
CA ALA A 170 16.71 -19.27 -34.06
C ALA A 170 15.29 -19.88 -33.91
N PRO A 171 14.64 -20.46 -34.96
CA PRO A 171 14.80 -20.28 -36.41
C PRO A 171 13.47 -20.10 -37.20
N GLY A 172 13.56 -19.68 -38.48
CA GLY A 172 12.54 -19.87 -39.52
C GLY A 172 11.80 -18.61 -39.99
N PRO A 173 11.38 -18.51 -41.28
CA PRO A 173 10.62 -17.37 -41.76
C PRO A 173 9.25 -17.36 -41.07
N THR A 174 9.07 -16.46 -40.12
CA THR A 174 7.74 -16.18 -39.57
C THR A 174 6.86 -15.73 -40.71
N THR A 175 5.77 -16.45 -40.93
CA THR A 175 4.76 -16.04 -41.92
C THR A 175 4.29 -14.62 -41.58
N ARG A 176 3.83 -13.87 -42.58
CA ARG A 176 3.34 -12.51 -42.36
C ARG A 176 2.20 -12.45 -41.32
N ILE A 177 1.45 -13.54 -41.20
CA ILE A 177 0.42 -13.77 -40.18
C ILE A 177 1.04 -13.83 -38.78
N GLU A 178 2.05 -14.66 -38.55
CA GLU A 178 2.75 -14.75 -37.25
C GLU A 178 3.41 -13.43 -36.85
N GLN A 179 3.99 -12.71 -37.81
CA GLN A 179 4.54 -11.36 -37.58
C GLN A 179 3.46 -10.37 -37.15
N SER A 180 2.28 -10.46 -37.76
CA SER A 180 1.13 -9.60 -37.42
C SER A 180 0.61 -9.90 -36.01
N VAL A 181 0.46 -11.18 -35.65
CA VAL A 181 0.04 -11.59 -34.29
C VAL A 181 1.06 -11.12 -33.24
N ALA A 182 2.35 -11.30 -33.50
CA ALA A 182 3.41 -10.82 -32.60
C ALA A 182 3.37 -9.29 -32.44
N LEU A 183 3.10 -8.56 -33.53
CA LEU A 183 2.94 -7.11 -33.49
C LEU A 183 1.72 -6.72 -32.65
N MET A 184 0.56 -7.33 -32.88
CA MET A 184 -0.66 -7.05 -32.11
C MET A 184 -0.43 -7.22 -30.61
N ARG A 185 0.20 -8.32 -30.19
CA ARG A 185 0.53 -8.59 -28.77
C ARG A 185 1.50 -7.56 -28.19
N ARG A 186 2.48 -7.12 -28.97
CA ARG A 186 3.43 -6.08 -28.52
C ARG A 186 2.77 -4.73 -28.35
N LEU A 187 1.81 -4.40 -29.21
CA LEU A 187 1.08 -3.12 -29.19
C LEU A 187 -0.07 -3.09 -28.19
N ASP A 188 -0.52 -4.25 -27.70
CA ASP A 188 -1.66 -4.37 -26.78
C ASP A 188 -1.42 -3.62 -25.45
N SER A 189 -0.26 -3.81 -24.82
CA SER A 189 0.09 -3.14 -23.56
C SER A 189 0.11 -1.60 -23.65
N PRO A 190 0.82 -0.95 -24.60
CA PRO A 190 0.78 0.50 -24.72
C PRO A 190 -0.61 1.04 -25.13
N MET A 191 -1.45 0.24 -25.79
CA MET A 191 -2.84 0.64 -26.08
C MET A 191 -3.73 0.65 -24.83
N ARG A 192 -3.56 -0.33 -23.93
CA ARG A 192 -4.36 -0.48 -22.72
C ARG A 192 -3.88 0.36 -21.53
N TYR A 193 -2.57 0.43 -21.34
CA TYR A 193 -1.95 0.97 -20.13
C TYR A 193 -0.94 2.09 -20.42
N GLY A 194 -0.64 2.34 -21.69
CA GLY A 194 0.27 3.42 -22.08
C GLY A 194 -0.41 4.80 -22.01
N ASP A 195 0.41 5.83 -21.84
CA ASP A 195 -0.05 7.21 -21.95
C ASP A 195 -0.63 7.53 -23.34
N ALA A 196 -1.27 8.70 -23.48
CA ALA A 196 -1.90 9.12 -24.73
C ALA A 196 -0.95 9.08 -25.95
N LYS A 197 0.34 9.37 -25.74
CA LYS A 197 1.35 9.38 -26.80
C LYS A 197 1.76 7.96 -27.20
N ALA A 198 1.99 7.09 -26.24
CA ALA A 198 2.32 5.69 -26.45
C ALA A 198 1.16 4.96 -27.16
N GLY A 199 -0.08 5.21 -26.73
CA GLY A 199 -1.28 4.70 -27.39
C GLY A 199 -1.43 5.21 -28.83
N ALA A 200 -1.27 6.52 -29.07
CA ALA A 200 -1.34 7.07 -30.42
C ALA A 200 -0.26 6.49 -31.35
N ALA A 201 0.97 6.31 -30.86
CA ALA A 201 2.05 5.69 -31.62
C ALA A 201 1.76 4.23 -31.97
N ALA A 202 1.21 3.46 -31.02
CA ALA A 202 0.81 2.08 -31.24
C ALA A 202 -0.32 1.97 -32.28
N ALA A 203 -1.35 2.82 -32.20
CA ALA A 203 -2.43 2.87 -33.18
C ALA A 203 -1.91 3.19 -34.59
N GLN A 204 -1.01 4.17 -34.74
CA GLN A 204 -0.39 4.52 -36.03
C GLN A 204 0.51 3.41 -36.58
N GLU A 205 1.26 2.72 -35.73
CA GLU A 205 2.06 1.57 -36.15
C GLU A 205 1.16 0.44 -36.67
N TRP A 206 0.09 0.11 -35.94
CA TRP A 206 -0.89 -0.88 -36.38
C TRP A 206 -1.56 -0.48 -37.70
N GLN A 207 -1.98 0.78 -37.85
CA GLN A 207 -2.61 1.26 -39.08
C GLN A 207 -1.67 1.13 -40.29
N ARG A 208 -0.39 1.52 -40.13
CA ARG A 208 0.61 1.35 -41.19
C ARG A 208 0.87 -0.11 -41.55
N TRP A 209 0.98 -0.99 -40.55
CA TRP A 209 1.17 -2.41 -40.80
C TRP A 209 -0.04 -3.05 -41.47
N SER A 210 -1.22 -2.87 -40.87
CA SER A 210 -2.46 -3.51 -41.31
C SER A 210 -2.92 -3.06 -42.69
N SER A 211 -2.66 -1.81 -43.09
CA SER A 211 -2.95 -1.31 -44.44
C SER A 211 -2.08 -1.95 -45.53
N ALA A 212 -0.90 -2.46 -45.17
CA ALA A 212 -0.04 -3.19 -46.09
C ALA A 212 -0.44 -4.67 -46.28
N LEU A 213 -1.33 -5.20 -45.44
CA LEU A 213 -1.86 -6.56 -45.56
C LEU A 213 -2.92 -6.63 -46.65
N SER A 214 -2.85 -7.66 -47.50
CA SER A 214 -3.94 -8.01 -48.40
C SER A 214 -5.20 -8.37 -47.61
N GLN A 215 -6.36 -8.37 -48.27
CA GLN A 215 -7.63 -8.70 -47.63
C GLN A 215 -7.64 -10.13 -47.06
N GLU A 216 -7.05 -11.08 -47.79
CA GLU A 216 -6.95 -12.49 -47.35
C GLU A 216 -5.99 -12.65 -46.16
N GLU A 217 -4.84 -11.97 -46.17
CA GLU A 217 -3.91 -11.96 -45.03
C GLU A 217 -4.57 -11.34 -43.79
N PHE A 218 -5.27 -10.22 -43.96
CA PHE A 218 -5.97 -9.54 -42.86
C PHE A 218 -7.09 -10.42 -42.28
N ALA A 219 -7.93 -11.04 -43.13
CA ALA A 219 -8.99 -11.93 -42.69
C ALA A 219 -8.45 -13.19 -42.00
N SER A 220 -7.30 -13.71 -42.44
CA SER A 220 -6.67 -14.90 -41.85
C SER A 220 -6.24 -14.71 -40.40
N LEU A 221 -5.93 -13.48 -39.97
CA LEU A 221 -5.60 -13.17 -38.57
C LEU A 221 -6.75 -13.46 -37.60
N PHE A 222 -7.98 -13.34 -38.07
CA PHE A 222 -9.18 -13.37 -37.24
C PHE A 222 -10.03 -14.63 -37.44
N LYS A 223 -9.56 -15.58 -38.25
CA LYS A 223 -10.31 -16.79 -38.61
C LYS A 223 -10.78 -17.58 -37.39
N ASP A 224 -9.91 -17.70 -36.39
CA ASP A 224 -10.17 -18.48 -35.17
C ASP A 224 -10.78 -17.64 -34.03
N GLY A 225 -10.95 -16.33 -34.24
CA GLY A 225 -11.61 -15.43 -33.30
C GLY A 225 -10.73 -14.87 -32.17
N TYR A 226 -9.57 -15.48 -31.88
CA TYR A 226 -8.72 -15.10 -30.75
C TYR A 226 -8.22 -13.65 -30.78
N GLU A 227 -7.92 -13.12 -31.96
CA GLU A 227 -7.28 -11.80 -32.10
C GLU A 227 -8.29 -10.65 -32.22
N PHE A 228 -9.61 -10.91 -32.16
CA PHE A 228 -10.63 -9.85 -32.21
C PHE A 228 -10.57 -8.90 -31.02
N ASP A 229 -10.19 -9.40 -29.84
CA ASP A 229 -10.00 -8.54 -28.67
C ASP A 229 -8.94 -7.47 -28.95
N SER A 230 -7.76 -7.90 -29.41
CA SER A 230 -6.69 -6.99 -29.79
C SER A 230 -7.08 -6.10 -30.97
N LEU A 231 -7.90 -6.56 -31.93
CA LEU A 231 -8.40 -5.70 -33.02
C LEU A 231 -9.22 -4.52 -32.48
N VAL A 232 -10.16 -4.78 -31.57
CA VAL A 232 -10.98 -3.73 -30.94
C VAL A 232 -10.08 -2.75 -30.20
N PHE A 233 -9.18 -3.23 -29.35
CA PHE A 233 -8.29 -2.34 -28.59
C PHE A 233 -7.29 -1.58 -29.48
N LEU A 234 -6.83 -2.14 -30.59
CA LEU A 234 -5.93 -1.44 -31.53
C LEU A 234 -6.64 -0.36 -32.36
N THR A 235 -7.97 -0.43 -32.47
CA THR A 235 -8.76 0.48 -33.32
C THR A 235 -9.63 1.45 -32.53
N HIS A 236 -9.91 1.21 -31.25
CA HIS A 236 -10.83 2.04 -30.45
C HIS A 236 -10.36 3.49 -30.21
N LYS A 237 -9.10 3.84 -30.45
CA LYS A 237 -8.60 5.22 -30.31
C LYS A 237 -8.72 6.01 -31.61
N THR A 238 -9.04 5.37 -32.73
CA THR A 238 -9.18 6.00 -34.04
C THR A 238 -10.65 6.12 -34.40
N GLU A 239 -11.10 7.33 -34.71
CA GLU A 239 -12.47 7.57 -35.19
C GLU A 239 -12.73 6.72 -36.44
N GLY A 240 -13.85 5.97 -36.45
CA GLY A 240 -14.18 5.03 -37.52
C GLY A 240 -13.28 3.79 -37.62
N GLY A 241 -12.22 3.67 -36.82
CA GLY A 241 -11.18 2.64 -36.98
C GLY A 241 -11.71 1.20 -36.88
N LEU A 242 -12.64 0.94 -35.96
CA LEU A 242 -13.26 -0.39 -35.86
C LEU A 242 -14.18 -0.67 -37.04
N GLN A 243 -14.90 0.33 -37.55
CA GLN A 243 -15.74 0.18 -38.73
C GLN A 243 -14.88 -0.19 -39.94
N ASP A 244 -13.81 0.57 -40.20
CA ASP A 244 -12.88 0.29 -41.30
C ASP A 244 -12.25 -1.10 -41.20
N ALA A 245 -11.92 -1.54 -39.98
CA ALA A 245 -11.37 -2.87 -39.75
C ALA A 245 -12.40 -3.98 -40.04
N LEU A 246 -13.63 -3.84 -39.53
CA LEU A 246 -14.69 -4.83 -39.77
C LEU A 246 -15.12 -4.87 -41.25
N ASP A 247 -15.05 -3.75 -41.96
CA ASP A 247 -15.44 -3.64 -43.37
C ASP A 247 -14.45 -4.35 -44.31
N ARG A 248 -13.22 -4.57 -43.84
CA ARG A 248 -12.22 -5.38 -44.56
C ARG A 248 -12.43 -6.88 -44.37
N LEU A 249 -13.21 -7.29 -43.38
CA LEU A 249 -13.47 -8.70 -43.07
C LEU A 249 -14.72 -9.21 -43.81
N PRO A 250 -14.74 -10.50 -44.21
CA PRO A 250 -15.96 -11.13 -44.68
C PRO A 250 -17.06 -11.08 -43.61
N ASP A 251 -18.29 -10.72 -44.01
CA ASP A 251 -19.42 -10.62 -43.08
C ASP A 251 -19.71 -11.94 -42.34
N ASP A 252 -19.51 -13.09 -42.98
CA ASP A 252 -19.69 -14.40 -42.34
C ASP A 252 -18.67 -14.65 -41.22
N LEU A 253 -17.45 -14.12 -41.37
CA LEU A 253 -16.43 -14.21 -40.33
C LEU A 253 -16.79 -13.33 -39.13
N VAL A 254 -17.22 -12.09 -39.38
CA VAL A 254 -17.67 -11.17 -38.33
C VAL A 254 -18.89 -11.76 -37.59
N ARG A 255 -19.87 -12.31 -38.31
CA ARG A 255 -21.06 -12.96 -37.72
C ARG A 255 -20.70 -14.12 -36.80
N ARG A 256 -19.83 -15.03 -37.26
CA ARG A 256 -19.41 -16.19 -36.45
C ARG A 256 -18.77 -15.80 -35.13
N HIS A 257 -18.11 -14.64 -35.08
CA HIS A 257 -17.37 -14.16 -33.91
C HIS A 257 -18.02 -12.92 -33.27
N ALA A 258 -19.28 -12.61 -33.59
CA ALA A 258 -19.93 -11.38 -33.18
C ALA A 258 -19.97 -11.19 -31.66
N GLN A 259 -20.19 -12.28 -30.89
CA GLN A 259 -20.17 -12.23 -29.43
C GLN A 259 -18.79 -11.88 -28.87
N VAL A 260 -17.71 -12.42 -29.45
CA VAL A 260 -16.33 -12.13 -29.03
C VAL A 260 -16.00 -10.65 -29.27
N ILE A 261 -16.44 -10.12 -30.42
CA ILE A 261 -16.27 -8.70 -30.76
C ILE A 261 -17.10 -7.83 -29.80
N ALA A 262 -18.36 -8.19 -29.52
CA ALA A 262 -19.22 -7.47 -28.59
C ALA A 262 -18.63 -7.41 -27.18
N ASP A 263 -18.11 -8.53 -26.67
CA ASP A 263 -17.47 -8.60 -25.35
C ASP A 263 -16.23 -7.69 -25.27
N ALA A 264 -15.41 -7.66 -26.32
CA ALA A 264 -14.25 -6.78 -26.40
C ALA A 264 -14.66 -5.31 -26.52
N LEU A 265 -15.68 -5.02 -27.34
CA LEU A 265 -16.21 -3.67 -27.53
C LEU A 265 -16.82 -3.11 -26.24
N ALA A 266 -17.56 -3.91 -25.49
CA ALA A 266 -18.10 -3.54 -24.19
C ALA A 266 -16.99 -3.14 -23.19
N ARG A 267 -15.84 -3.84 -23.18
CA ARG A 267 -14.69 -3.47 -22.34
C ARG A 267 -13.98 -2.18 -22.75
N ALA A 268 -14.17 -1.71 -23.98
CA ALA A 268 -13.59 -0.46 -24.48
C ALA A 268 -14.61 0.69 -24.52
N THR A 269 -15.89 0.41 -24.26
CA THR A 269 -17.02 1.34 -24.31
C THR A 269 -17.18 2.03 -22.97
N PHE A 270 -16.87 3.32 -22.92
CA PHE A 270 -17.07 4.17 -21.74
C PHE A 270 -17.62 5.54 -22.11
N ALA A 271 -18.33 6.14 -21.17
CA ALA A 271 -18.64 7.56 -21.13
C ALA A 271 -17.77 8.27 -20.08
N THR A 272 -17.22 9.44 -20.42
CA THR A 272 -16.53 10.33 -19.49
C THR A 272 -17.35 11.57 -19.23
N TYR A 273 -17.43 11.96 -17.97
CA TYR A 273 -18.22 13.08 -17.49
C TYR A 273 -17.28 14.22 -17.12
N GLY A 274 -17.55 15.43 -17.61
CA GLY A 274 -16.70 16.60 -17.40
C GLY A 274 -17.51 17.89 -17.31
N GLN A 275 -16.82 19.02 -17.12
CA GLN A 275 -17.45 20.34 -17.07
C GLN A 275 -17.95 20.76 -18.46
N GLU A 276 -17.09 20.69 -19.48
CA GLU A 276 -17.45 20.89 -20.89
C GLU A 276 -16.49 20.10 -21.82
N PRO A 277 -17.01 19.36 -22.82
CA PRO A 277 -18.41 18.93 -22.95
C PRO A 277 -18.84 18.03 -21.77
N ARG A 278 -20.13 18.09 -21.39
CA ARG A 278 -20.63 17.40 -20.19
C ARG A 278 -20.50 15.87 -20.27
N ILE A 279 -20.71 15.30 -21.45
CA ILE A 279 -20.56 13.86 -21.69
C ILE A 279 -19.74 13.66 -22.96
N GLU A 280 -18.66 12.89 -22.85
CA GLU A 280 -17.89 12.40 -23.99
C GLU A 280 -18.01 10.87 -24.06
N TYR A 281 -18.11 10.35 -25.28
CA TYR A 281 -18.17 8.92 -25.53
C TYR A 281 -16.90 8.49 -26.26
N THR A 282 -16.32 7.38 -25.84
CA THR A 282 -15.19 6.75 -26.53
C THR A 282 -15.55 6.39 -27.99
N ASN A 283 -14.56 6.32 -28.90
CA ASN A 283 -14.86 5.88 -30.28
C ASN A 283 -15.38 4.42 -30.32
N ALA A 284 -15.03 3.59 -29.33
CA ALA A 284 -15.63 2.28 -29.13
C ALA A 284 -17.15 2.36 -28.90
N ALA A 285 -17.60 3.27 -28.03
CA ALA A 285 -19.03 3.50 -27.78
C ALA A 285 -19.79 3.92 -29.05
N LEU A 286 -19.12 4.65 -29.95
CA LEU A 286 -19.69 5.07 -31.24
C LEU A 286 -19.65 3.97 -32.32
N ALA A 287 -18.85 2.92 -32.13
CA ALA A 287 -18.60 1.90 -33.15
C ALA A 287 -19.58 0.71 -33.12
N TRP A 288 -20.45 0.61 -32.10
CA TRP A 288 -21.46 -0.44 -31.99
C TRP A 288 -22.30 -0.67 -33.26
N PRO A 289 -22.77 0.37 -33.99
CA PRO A 289 -23.50 0.19 -35.24
C PRO A 289 -22.74 -0.60 -36.31
N ALA A 290 -21.41 -0.55 -36.32
CA ALA A 290 -20.58 -1.31 -37.26
C ALA A 290 -20.67 -2.83 -37.04
N LEU A 291 -20.90 -3.26 -35.79
CA LEU A 291 -21.17 -4.64 -35.46
C LEU A 291 -22.65 -4.98 -35.69
N TRP A 292 -23.58 -4.16 -35.16
CA TRP A 292 -25.02 -4.44 -35.19
C TRP A 292 -25.57 -4.65 -36.60
N ARG A 293 -25.10 -3.88 -37.59
CA ARG A 293 -25.55 -4.00 -38.99
C ARG A 293 -25.27 -5.36 -39.63
N ARG A 294 -24.42 -6.19 -39.01
CA ARG A 294 -23.98 -7.49 -39.51
C ARG A 294 -24.61 -8.66 -38.77
N LEU A 295 -25.32 -8.40 -37.68
CA LEU A 295 -25.91 -9.45 -36.85
C LEU A 295 -27.03 -10.17 -37.59
N ASP A 296 -27.04 -11.50 -37.50
CA ASP A 296 -28.15 -12.36 -37.91
C ASP A 296 -28.85 -13.00 -36.70
N ARG A 297 -28.31 -12.81 -35.50
CA ARG A 297 -28.82 -13.31 -34.22
C ARG A 297 -28.60 -12.27 -33.11
N PRO A 298 -29.44 -12.28 -32.06
CA PRO A 298 -29.21 -11.46 -30.87
C PRO A 298 -27.88 -11.78 -30.18
N LEU A 299 -27.26 -10.77 -29.59
CA LEU A 299 -26.08 -10.86 -28.72
C LEU A 299 -26.50 -11.09 -27.27
N SER A 300 -25.61 -11.71 -26.49
CA SER A 300 -25.73 -11.85 -25.04
C SER A 300 -24.99 -10.71 -24.34
N TYR A 301 -25.63 -10.07 -23.37
CA TYR A 301 -25.07 -8.92 -22.63
C TYR A 301 -24.82 -9.22 -21.13
N ASP A 302 -24.87 -10.49 -20.74
CA ASP A 302 -24.86 -10.93 -19.33
C ASP A 302 -23.51 -10.74 -18.61
N LYS A 303 -22.42 -10.43 -19.32
CA LYS A 303 -21.10 -10.18 -18.71
C LYS A 303 -21.05 -8.78 -18.11
N ASP A 304 -20.38 -8.61 -16.97
CA ASP A 304 -20.35 -7.37 -16.17
C ASP A 304 -20.29 -6.07 -17.00
N ARG A 305 -19.26 -5.90 -17.83
CA ARG A 305 -19.10 -4.67 -18.66
C ARG A 305 -20.14 -4.53 -19.78
N ALA A 306 -20.76 -5.62 -20.21
CA ALA A 306 -21.79 -5.61 -21.24
C ALA A 306 -23.17 -5.24 -20.67
N ARG A 307 -23.40 -5.43 -19.36
CA ARG A 307 -24.66 -5.08 -18.68
C ARG A 307 -24.88 -3.57 -18.64
N ASP A 308 -23.83 -2.76 -18.56
CA ASP A 308 -23.92 -1.29 -18.42
C ASP A 308 -23.76 -0.53 -19.75
N VAL A 309 -23.82 -1.22 -20.90
CA VAL A 309 -23.57 -0.60 -22.21
C VAL A 309 -24.52 0.57 -22.47
N ALA A 310 -25.77 0.51 -22.02
CA ALA A 310 -26.75 1.57 -22.27
C ALA A 310 -26.37 2.92 -21.65
N GLY A 311 -25.65 2.94 -20.51
CA GLY A 311 -25.11 4.16 -19.91
C GLY A 311 -23.77 4.62 -20.49
N ASN A 312 -23.12 3.77 -21.30
CA ASN A 312 -21.81 4.04 -21.86
C ASN A 312 -21.82 4.31 -23.37
N ILE A 313 -23.01 4.42 -23.97
CA ILE A 313 -23.20 4.80 -25.39
C ILE A 313 -24.18 5.98 -25.51
N PRO A 314 -24.11 6.77 -26.60
CA PRO A 314 -25.11 7.81 -26.85
C PRO A 314 -26.53 7.24 -26.90
N PRO A 315 -27.54 7.90 -26.30
CA PRO A 315 -28.91 7.41 -26.32
C PRO A 315 -29.51 7.22 -27.72
N ALA A 316 -29.02 7.96 -28.71
CA ALA A 316 -29.39 7.78 -30.12
C ALA A 316 -29.09 6.37 -30.64
N LEU A 317 -28.23 5.60 -29.96
CA LEU A 317 -27.88 4.22 -30.30
C LEU A 317 -28.73 3.17 -29.57
N TRP A 318 -29.55 3.54 -28.59
CA TRP A 318 -30.41 2.59 -27.87
C TRP A 318 -31.32 1.76 -28.78
N PRO A 319 -31.97 2.29 -29.83
CA PRO A 319 -32.78 1.46 -30.73
C PRO A 319 -31.99 0.29 -31.32
N GLY A 320 -30.72 0.51 -31.68
CA GLY A 320 -29.82 -0.54 -32.15
C GLY A 320 -29.42 -1.51 -31.05
N LEU A 321 -29.11 -1.01 -29.85
CA LEU A 321 -28.76 -1.82 -28.68
C LEU A 321 -29.87 -2.80 -28.32
N PHE A 322 -31.10 -2.33 -28.13
CA PHE A 322 -32.22 -3.19 -27.77
C PHE A 322 -32.62 -4.14 -28.91
N ALA A 323 -32.56 -3.69 -30.17
CA ALA A 323 -32.77 -4.58 -31.32
C ALA A 323 -31.71 -5.69 -31.43
N SER A 324 -30.51 -5.45 -30.91
CA SER A 324 -29.42 -6.43 -30.91
C SER A 324 -29.51 -7.49 -29.81
N GLY A 325 -30.51 -7.43 -28.92
CA GLY A 325 -30.71 -8.44 -27.87
C GLY A 325 -30.40 -7.99 -26.44
N TYR A 326 -30.14 -6.71 -26.22
CA TYR A 326 -29.94 -6.17 -24.88
C TYR A 326 -31.22 -6.30 -24.03
N ALA A 327 -31.14 -7.06 -22.95
CA ALA A 327 -32.29 -7.46 -22.14
C ALA A 327 -32.45 -6.66 -20.84
N ASN A 328 -31.48 -5.82 -20.47
CA ASN A 328 -31.57 -5.04 -19.25
C ASN A 328 -32.44 -3.79 -19.49
N HIS A 329 -33.59 -3.76 -18.83
CA HIS A 329 -34.58 -2.67 -18.93
C HIS A 329 -34.63 -1.84 -17.64
N GLU A 330 -33.64 -1.95 -16.76
CA GLU A 330 -33.53 -1.14 -15.56
C GLU A 330 -32.82 0.17 -15.86
N ALA A 331 -33.40 1.29 -15.44
CA ALA A 331 -32.90 2.63 -15.72
C ALA A 331 -31.55 2.93 -15.05
N GLU A 332 -31.21 2.25 -13.95
CA GLU A 332 -29.97 2.48 -13.19
C GLU A 332 -28.69 2.21 -14.00
N VAL A 333 -28.75 1.32 -14.99
CA VAL A 333 -27.61 1.05 -15.90
C VAL A 333 -27.22 2.25 -16.77
N THR A 334 -28.02 3.32 -16.78
CA THR A 334 -27.69 4.57 -17.47
C THR A 334 -26.71 5.46 -16.68
N GLY A 335 -26.39 5.08 -15.43
CA GLY A 335 -25.39 5.75 -14.60
C GLY A 335 -25.69 7.25 -14.42
N CYS A 336 -24.72 8.10 -14.72
CA CYS A 336 -24.82 9.55 -14.54
C CYS A 336 -25.57 10.29 -15.66
N LEU A 337 -26.11 9.59 -16.67
CA LEU A 337 -26.70 10.24 -17.85
C LEU A 337 -27.70 11.36 -17.50
N LEU A 338 -28.69 11.07 -16.65
CA LEU A 338 -29.72 12.06 -16.30
C LEU A 338 -29.22 13.17 -15.36
N ALA A 339 -28.17 12.91 -14.58
CA ALA A 339 -27.52 13.93 -13.76
C ALA A 339 -26.76 14.95 -14.63
N MET A 340 -26.21 14.51 -15.77
CA MET A 340 -25.29 15.29 -16.60
C MET A 340 -25.97 16.05 -17.74
N VAL A 341 -27.00 15.48 -18.36
CA VAL A 341 -27.74 16.18 -19.43
C VAL A 341 -28.45 17.41 -18.88
N ASP A 342 -28.54 18.46 -19.70
CA ASP A 342 -29.36 19.63 -19.39
C ASP A 342 -30.86 19.34 -19.56
N LEU A 343 -31.72 20.26 -19.12
CA LEU A 343 -33.16 20.10 -19.27
C LEU A 343 -33.60 19.86 -20.73
N PRO A 344 -33.20 20.65 -21.75
CA PRO A 344 -33.58 20.40 -23.14
C PRO A 344 -33.23 18.99 -23.64
N GLN A 345 -32.05 18.49 -23.28
CA GLN A 345 -31.63 17.14 -23.61
C GLN A 345 -32.46 16.08 -22.87
N LEU A 346 -32.79 16.30 -21.58
CA LEU A 346 -33.69 15.42 -20.85
C LEU A 346 -35.07 15.37 -21.50
N GLU A 347 -35.64 16.51 -21.89
CA GLU A 347 -36.96 16.58 -22.54
C GLU A 347 -36.98 15.80 -23.85
N ALA A 348 -35.92 15.93 -24.67
CA ALA A 348 -35.77 15.20 -25.92
C ALA A 348 -35.58 13.69 -25.70
N LEU A 349 -34.84 13.31 -24.66
CA LEU A 349 -34.51 11.93 -24.32
C LEU A 349 -35.68 11.19 -23.65
N TRP A 350 -36.53 11.90 -22.91
CA TRP A 350 -37.53 11.32 -22.01
C TRP A 350 -38.45 10.27 -22.66
N PRO A 351 -38.99 10.47 -23.88
CA PRO A 351 -39.84 9.46 -24.52
C PRO A 351 -39.12 8.13 -24.77
N ASP A 352 -37.86 8.18 -25.23
CA ASP A 352 -37.05 6.98 -25.46
C ASP A 352 -36.60 6.35 -24.15
N PHE A 353 -36.27 7.15 -23.14
CA PHE A 353 -35.96 6.67 -21.80
C PHE A 353 -37.12 5.84 -21.23
N GLN A 354 -38.35 6.35 -21.31
CA GLN A 354 -39.54 5.62 -20.88
C GLN A 354 -39.83 4.37 -21.73
N ARG A 355 -39.49 4.41 -23.01
CA ARG A 355 -39.73 3.29 -23.93
C ARG A 355 -38.81 2.11 -23.63
N TYR A 356 -37.55 2.38 -23.30
CA TYR A 356 -36.53 1.36 -23.16
C TYR A 356 -36.31 0.91 -21.72
N PHE A 357 -36.63 1.73 -20.72
CA PHE A 357 -36.46 1.36 -19.31
C PHE A 357 -37.80 1.25 -18.59
N ALA A 358 -38.13 0.05 -18.12
CA ALA A 358 -39.44 -0.28 -17.57
C ALA A 358 -39.73 0.45 -16.25
N ASP A 359 -38.68 0.70 -15.46
CA ASP A 359 -38.70 1.42 -14.19
C ASP A 359 -38.29 2.90 -14.34
N ALA A 360 -38.29 3.45 -15.57
CA ALA A 360 -37.91 4.84 -15.85
C ALA A 360 -38.62 5.85 -14.93
N ARG A 361 -39.92 5.66 -14.70
CA ARG A 361 -40.71 6.54 -13.81
C ARG A 361 -40.42 6.33 -12.32
N GLU A 362 -39.87 5.18 -11.95
CA GLU A 362 -39.44 4.92 -10.57
C GLU A 362 -38.07 5.57 -10.30
N GLN A 363 -37.13 5.42 -11.23
CA GLN A 363 -35.73 5.77 -11.00
C GLN A 363 -35.33 7.17 -11.45
N ALA A 364 -36.06 7.81 -12.37
CA ALA A 364 -35.62 9.06 -13.01
C ALA A 364 -35.26 10.18 -12.02
N ALA A 365 -36.05 10.38 -10.96
CA ALA A 365 -35.76 11.38 -9.95
C ALA A 365 -34.44 11.09 -9.22
N GLY A 366 -34.20 9.82 -8.86
CA GLY A 366 -32.95 9.38 -8.24
C GLY A 366 -31.74 9.52 -9.18
N LEU A 367 -31.92 9.30 -10.48
CA LEU A 367 -30.85 9.44 -11.48
C LEU A 367 -30.51 10.91 -11.78
N VAL A 368 -31.51 11.82 -11.78
CA VAL A 368 -31.26 13.27 -11.83
C VAL A 368 -30.51 13.72 -10.57
N LEU A 369 -30.85 13.15 -9.41
CA LEU A 369 -30.22 13.44 -8.12
C LEU A 369 -28.97 12.58 -7.83
N ALA A 370 -28.38 11.89 -8.81
CA ALA A 370 -27.31 10.92 -8.55
C ALA A 370 -26.08 11.53 -7.86
N GLY A 371 -25.72 12.79 -8.15
CA GLY A 371 -24.65 13.50 -7.45
C GLY A 371 -24.95 13.81 -5.96
N TRP A 372 -26.23 13.73 -5.57
CA TRP A 372 -26.73 13.97 -4.22
C TRP A 372 -27.14 12.67 -3.52
N ARG A 373 -26.79 11.49 -4.07
CA ARG A 373 -27.09 10.20 -3.46
C ARG A 373 -25.86 9.59 -2.79
N VAL A 374 -26.11 8.85 -1.72
CA VAL A 374 -25.16 7.93 -1.12
C VAL A 374 -24.85 6.81 -2.12
N ASP A 375 -23.58 6.52 -2.29
CA ASP A 375 -23.05 5.51 -3.19
C ASP A 375 -21.84 4.80 -2.56
N HIS A 376 -21.29 3.77 -3.21
CA HIS A 376 -20.01 3.16 -2.83
C HIS A 376 -18.81 4.09 -3.02
N TRP A 377 -19.01 5.22 -3.68
CA TRP A 377 -18.00 6.24 -3.96
C TRP A 377 -18.37 7.57 -3.31
N ARG A 378 -17.35 8.40 -3.01
CA ARG A 378 -17.55 9.71 -2.41
C ARG A 378 -18.57 10.53 -3.17
N GLU A 379 -18.55 10.53 -4.50
CA GLU A 379 -19.59 11.13 -5.35
C GLU A 379 -19.79 10.23 -6.58
N ALA A 380 -21.02 9.73 -6.79
CA ALA A 380 -21.31 8.88 -7.95
C ALA A 380 -21.17 9.63 -9.28
N CYS A 381 -21.53 10.92 -9.27
CA CYS A 381 -21.57 11.80 -10.45
C CYS A 381 -21.06 13.21 -10.10
N PRO A 382 -19.73 13.39 -9.94
CA PRO A 382 -19.12 14.63 -9.42
C PRO A 382 -19.29 15.87 -10.31
N TYR A 383 -19.67 15.69 -11.59
CA TYR A 383 -19.78 16.78 -12.57
C TYR A 383 -21.23 17.09 -13.00
N GLY A 384 -22.21 16.77 -12.15
CA GLY A 384 -23.64 16.93 -12.45
C GLY A 384 -24.08 18.35 -12.83
N SER A 385 -25.29 18.46 -13.37
CA SER A 385 -25.94 19.75 -13.66
C SER A 385 -25.93 20.69 -12.46
N GLU A 386 -25.77 21.98 -12.74
CA GLU A 386 -25.94 23.03 -11.73
C GLU A 386 -27.30 22.92 -11.01
N GLN A 387 -27.35 23.40 -9.77
CA GLN A 387 -28.56 23.28 -8.94
C GLN A 387 -29.85 23.82 -9.57
N PRO A 388 -29.85 24.98 -10.29
CA PRO A 388 -31.06 25.47 -10.97
C PRO A 388 -31.57 24.54 -12.08
N ASP A 389 -30.65 24.00 -12.89
CA ASP A 389 -30.99 23.04 -13.95
C ASP A 389 -31.49 21.72 -13.35
N THR A 390 -30.86 21.24 -12.27
CA THR A 390 -31.32 20.06 -11.52
C THR A 390 -32.74 20.25 -10.97
N ALA A 391 -33.05 21.42 -10.40
CA ALA A 391 -34.41 21.75 -9.95
C ALA A 391 -35.42 21.77 -11.11
N ALA A 392 -35.03 22.32 -12.26
CA ALA A 392 -35.88 22.38 -13.45
C ALA A 392 -36.15 20.98 -14.04
N LYS A 393 -35.13 20.11 -14.09
CA LYS A 393 -35.27 18.69 -14.48
C LYS A 393 -36.25 17.95 -13.58
N LEU A 394 -36.15 18.12 -12.26
CA LEU A 394 -37.09 17.52 -11.31
C LEU A 394 -38.52 18.05 -11.48
N ALA A 395 -38.68 19.35 -11.71
CA ALA A 395 -39.99 19.95 -11.98
C ALA A 395 -40.61 19.40 -13.28
N PHE A 396 -39.82 19.24 -14.34
CA PHE A 396 -40.23 18.58 -15.58
C PHE A 396 -40.70 17.15 -15.32
N LEU A 397 -39.91 16.33 -14.60
CA LEU A 397 -40.30 14.95 -14.27
C LEU A 397 -41.64 14.90 -13.52
N ARG A 398 -41.87 15.80 -12.55
CA ARG A 398 -43.18 15.91 -11.87
C ARG A 398 -44.31 16.24 -12.84
N ALA A 399 -44.10 17.15 -13.78
CA ALA A 399 -45.08 17.48 -14.80
C ALA A 399 -45.38 16.30 -15.74
N GLN A 400 -44.42 15.40 -15.94
CA GLN A 400 -44.60 14.12 -16.65
C GLN A 400 -45.30 13.03 -15.81
N GLY A 401 -45.66 13.34 -14.56
CA GLY A 401 -46.31 12.42 -13.62
C GLY A 401 -45.35 11.44 -12.95
N VAL A 402 -44.06 11.78 -12.84
CA VAL A 402 -43.10 11.05 -12.01
C VAL A 402 -43.31 11.45 -10.55
N THR A 403 -43.70 10.48 -9.72
CA THR A 403 -44.02 10.69 -8.29
C THR A 403 -43.28 9.72 -7.37
N ALA A 404 -42.48 8.80 -7.91
CA ALA A 404 -41.73 7.86 -7.12
C ALA A 404 -40.66 8.59 -6.29
N PRO A 405 -40.47 8.20 -5.01
CA PRO A 405 -39.48 8.84 -4.17
C PRO A 405 -38.05 8.48 -4.60
N ALA A 406 -37.12 9.42 -4.43
CA ALA A 406 -35.70 9.18 -4.53
C ALA A 406 -35.15 8.75 -3.16
N TYR A 407 -34.38 7.66 -3.15
CA TYR A 407 -33.82 7.07 -1.94
C TYR A 407 -32.30 7.27 -1.85
N GLY A 408 -31.79 7.24 -0.62
CA GLY A 408 -30.36 7.38 -0.33
C GLY A 408 -29.86 8.78 -0.62
N LEU A 409 -30.66 9.81 -0.34
CA LEU A 409 -30.28 11.21 -0.54
C LEU A 409 -29.35 11.67 0.59
N ARG A 410 -28.35 12.46 0.23
CA ARG A 410 -27.46 13.13 1.17
C ARG A 410 -28.02 14.48 1.55
N THR A 411 -27.76 14.89 2.78
CA THR A 411 -28.03 16.27 3.20
C THR A 411 -27.06 17.22 2.52
N ALA A 412 -27.50 18.43 2.19
CA ALA A 412 -26.63 19.44 1.62
C ALA A 412 -25.52 19.82 2.59
N SER A 413 -24.30 19.99 2.09
CA SER A 413 -23.18 20.51 2.86
C SER A 413 -23.48 21.92 3.38
N GLU A 414 -22.97 22.26 4.57
CA GLU A 414 -23.02 23.64 5.07
C GLU A 414 -22.26 24.63 4.17
N ASP A 415 -21.21 24.15 3.50
CA ASP A 415 -20.35 24.95 2.62
C ASP A 415 -20.96 25.17 1.22
N GLU A 416 -21.88 24.30 0.81
CA GLU A 416 -22.63 24.41 -0.45
C GLU A 416 -24.13 24.10 -0.26
N PRO A 417 -24.89 25.01 0.36
CA PRO A 417 -26.30 24.76 0.64
C PRO A 417 -27.12 24.68 -0.66
N MET A 418 -28.15 23.82 -0.65
CA MET A 418 -29.11 23.75 -1.75
C MET A 418 -29.86 25.07 -1.90
N VAL A 419 -29.95 25.59 -3.12
CA VAL A 419 -30.81 26.72 -3.45
C VAL A 419 -32.28 26.37 -3.15
N PRO A 420 -33.12 27.34 -2.72
CA PRO A 420 -34.49 27.05 -2.27
C PRO A 420 -35.35 26.26 -3.27
N ALA A 421 -35.17 26.51 -4.57
CA ALA A 421 -35.88 25.79 -5.63
C ALA A 421 -35.51 24.29 -5.67
N LEU A 422 -34.22 23.97 -5.53
CA LEU A 422 -33.74 22.59 -5.49
C LEU A 422 -34.18 21.92 -4.20
N ALA A 423 -34.01 22.58 -3.04
CA ALA A 423 -34.44 22.06 -1.74
C ALA A 423 -35.94 21.68 -1.74
N ALA A 424 -36.79 22.53 -2.32
CA ALA A 424 -38.22 22.24 -2.45
C ALA A 424 -38.50 21.02 -3.35
N MET A 425 -37.76 20.85 -4.45
CA MET A 425 -37.91 19.68 -5.33
C MET A 425 -37.40 18.40 -4.68
N VAL A 426 -36.24 18.45 -4.01
CA VAL A 426 -35.66 17.32 -3.27
C VAL A 426 -36.67 16.85 -2.21
N GLN A 427 -37.17 17.76 -1.37
CA GLN A 427 -38.18 17.45 -0.36
C GLN A 427 -39.45 16.81 -0.95
N ALA A 428 -39.85 17.20 -2.17
CA ALA A 428 -41.04 16.69 -2.84
C ALA A 428 -40.84 15.28 -3.44
N PHE A 429 -39.59 14.81 -3.54
CA PHE A 429 -39.19 13.46 -3.93
C PHE A 429 -38.62 12.63 -2.76
N THR A 430 -38.40 13.22 -1.59
CA THR A 430 -38.04 12.47 -0.37
C THR A 430 -39.23 11.61 0.08
N PRO A 431 -39.01 10.34 0.48
CA PRO A 431 -40.08 9.50 1.01
C PRO A 431 -40.70 10.11 2.28
N ALA A 432 -42.03 10.11 2.36
CA ALA A 432 -42.76 10.70 3.49
C ALA A 432 -42.57 9.95 4.82
N ARG A 433 -42.13 8.68 4.76
CA ARG A 433 -41.82 7.84 5.91
C ARG A 433 -40.59 7.00 5.59
N ALA A 434 -39.75 6.80 6.60
CA ALA A 434 -38.66 5.83 6.55
C ALA A 434 -39.17 4.44 6.17
N VAL A 435 -38.45 3.75 5.28
CA VAL A 435 -38.74 2.37 4.88
C VAL A 435 -38.25 1.44 5.98
N GLU A 436 -39.08 0.48 6.37
CA GLU A 436 -38.68 -0.58 7.31
C GLU A 436 -37.52 -1.39 6.72
N PRO A 437 -36.48 -1.71 7.50
CA PRO A 437 -35.31 -2.39 6.97
C PRO A 437 -35.63 -3.84 6.58
N ARG A 438 -35.29 -4.21 5.35
CA ARG A 438 -35.33 -5.59 4.83
C ARG A 438 -34.02 -6.33 5.09
N LEU A 439 -32.90 -5.62 4.96
CA LEU A 439 -31.57 -6.11 5.31
C LEU A 439 -31.32 -5.82 6.79
N VAL A 440 -31.06 -6.85 7.58
CA VAL A 440 -30.80 -6.73 9.02
C VAL A 440 -29.51 -7.41 9.43
N SER A 441 -28.74 -6.78 10.32
CA SER A 441 -27.56 -7.41 10.92
C SER A 441 -27.96 -8.61 11.77
N VAL A 442 -27.19 -9.69 11.64
CA VAL A 442 -27.34 -10.90 12.45
C VAL A 442 -25.96 -11.35 12.94
N GLY A 443 -25.91 -11.91 14.15
CA GLY A 443 -24.67 -12.47 14.68
C GLY A 443 -24.24 -13.75 13.95
N PRO A 444 -22.98 -14.17 14.12
CA PRO A 444 -22.52 -15.45 13.62
C PRO A 444 -23.21 -16.63 14.36
N ASP A 445 -23.65 -17.62 13.59
CA ASP A 445 -24.28 -18.89 13.99
C ASP A 445 -23.21 -19.99 14.27
N CYS A 446 -21.96 -19.59 14.52
CA CYS A 446 -20.82 -20.48 14.77
C CYS A 446 -20.09 -20.11 16.07
N GLY A 447 -19.20 -21.00 16.54
CA GLY A 447 -18.34 -20.75 17.70
C GLY A 447 -16.86 -20.78 17.36
N LEU A 448 -16.04 -20.01 18.09
CA LEU A 448 -14.59 -20.17 18.04
C LEU A 448 -14.17 -21.36 18.91
N VAL A 449 -13.58 -22.39 18.28
CA VAL A 449 -12.92 -23.48 19.01
C VAL A 449 -11.69 -22.93 19.71
N ARG A 450 -11.78 -22.69 21.02
CA ARG A 450 -10.66 -22.18 21.81
C ARG A 450 -9.56 -23.23 21.93
N GLY A 451 -8.31 -22.82 21.78
CA GLY A 451 -7.19 -23.72 21.99
C GLY A 451 -5.85 -23.16 21.53
N GLU A 452 -4.81 -23.94 21.82
CA GLU A 452 -3.41 -23.55 21.61
C GLU A 452 -3.03 -23.27 20.16
N ARG A 453 -3.76 -23.84 19.20
CA ARG A 453 -3.53 -23.59 17.77
C ARG A 453 -3.81 -22.13 17.40
N TRP A 454 -4.93 -21.59 17.87
CA TRP A 454 -5.29 -20.18 17.64
C TRP A 454 -4.36 -19.24 18.39
N LEU A 455 -4.08 -19.54 19.66
CA LEU A 455 -3.15 -18.74 20.46
C LEU A 455 -1.78 -18.67 19.78
N ASN A 456 -1.23 -19.81 19.36
CA ASN A 456 0.06 -19.84 18.67
C ASN A 456 0.03 -19.07 17.34
N ALA A 457 -1.05 -19.16 16.58
CA ALA A 457 -1.18 -18.44 15.31
C ALA A 457 -1.25 -16.92 15.52
N LEU A 458 -2.04 -16.45 16.49
CA LEU A 458 -2.18 -15.02 16.80
C LEU A 458 -0.92 -14.43 17.43
N VAL A 459 -0.19 -15.19 18.26
CA VAL A 459 1.04 -14.70 18.90
C VAL A 459 2.24 -14.71 17.94
N LYS A 460 2.26 -15.66 17.00
CA LYS A 460 3.35 -15.80 16.01
C LYS A 460 2.98 -15.21 14.66
N SER A 461 1.83 -14.56 14.53
CA SER A 461 1.39 -14.02 13.27
C SER A 461 2.41 -13.01 12.77
N GLY A 462 2.93 -13.28 11.58
CA GLY A 462 3.58 -12.25 10.79
C GLY A 462 2.55 -11.24 10.29
N PRO A 463 2.99 -10.30 9.45
CA PRO A 463 2.06 -9.40 8.81
C PRO A 463 0.98 -10.15 8.01
N VAL A 464 -0.24 -9.61 8.01
CA VAL A 464 -1.36 -10.05 7.17
C VAL A 464 -1.33 -9.31 5.83
N GLY A 465 -1.83 -9.99 4.79
CA GLY A 465 -1.89 -9.45 3.44
C GLY A 465 -0.53 -8.96 2.94
N ASP A 466 -0.47 -7.71 2.51
CA ASP A 466 0.70 -7.07 1.92
C ASP A 466 1.70 -6.46 2.94
N GLY A 467 1.68 -6.91 4.20
CA GLY A 467 2.67 -6.47 5.19
C GLY A 467 2.11 -5.74 6.39
N VAL A 468 0.81 -5.85 6.66
CA VAL A 468 0.14 -5.13 7.75
C VAL A 468 0.19 -5.90 9.06
N LEU A 469 0.52 -5.23 10.17
CA LEU A 469 0.48 -5.89 11.48
C LEU A 469 -0.97 -6.13 11.90
N PRO A 470 -1.33 -7.35 12.35
CA PRO A 470 -2.70 -7.64 12.73
C PRO A 470 -3.06 -6.94 14.04
N THR A 471 -4.05 -6.05 14.00
CA THR A 471 -4.54 -5.26 15.15
C THR A 471 -5.96 -5.69 15.57
N SER A 472 -6.77 -6.20 14.64
CA SER A 472 -8.17 -6.59 14.87
C SER A 472 -8.46 -8.05 14.52
N ALA A 473 -9.46 -8.63 15.17
CA ALA A 473 -9.98 -9.96 14.91
C ALA A 473 -11.51 -10.01 15.06
N GLN A 474 -12.19 -10.71 14.17
CA GLN A 474 -13.64 -10.89 14.16
C GLN A 474 -14.01 -12.34 13.79
N LEU A 475 -15.14 -12.86 14.27
CA LEU A 475 -15.62 -14.16 13.82
C LEU A 475 -16.20 -14.07 12.42
N VAL A 476 -15.86 -15.06 11.59
CA VAL A 476 -16.48 -15.24 10.28
C VAL A 476 -16.96 -16.68 10.12
N GLU A 477 -18.19 -16.83 9.64
CA GLU A 477 -18.75 -18.14 9.33
C GLU A 477 -18.08 -18.74 8.10
N LEU A 478 -17.75 -20.03 8.19
CA LEU A 478 -17.18 -20.78 7.09
C LEU A 478 -18.22 -21.77 6.54
N PRO A 479 -18.36 -21.92 5.22
CA PRO A 479 -19.32 -22.85 4.63
C PRO A 479 -19.08 -24.30 5.06
N GLY A 480 -20.15 -24.99 5.48
CA GLY A 480 -20.12 -26.42 5.78
C GLY A 480 -19.47 -26.81 7.11
N THR A 481 -19.18 -25.84 7.99
CA THR A 481 -18.59 -26.06 9.31
C THR A 481 -19.38 -25.30 10.39
N ARG A 482 -19.35 -25.80 11.64
CA ARG A 482 -19.90 -25.11 12.82
C ARG A 482 -18.85 -24.30 13.58
N ASP A 483 -17.59 -24.48 13.23
CA ASP A 483 -16.47 -23.75 13.79
C ASP A 483 -16.24 -22.48 12.95
N CYS A 484 -16.21 -21.33 13.61
CA CYS A 484 -15.89 -20.07 12.95
C CYS A 484 -14.41 -20.02 12.54
N GLY A 485 -14.15 -19.30 11.46
CA GLY A 485 -12.84 -18.71 11.22
C GLY A 485 -12.64 -17.41 11.99
N LEU A 486 -11.43 -16.86 11.87
CA LEU A 486 -11.14 -15.48 12.27
C LEU A 486 -10.87 -14.66 11.02
N LEU A 487 -11.61 -13.56 10.86
CA LEU A 487 -11.17 -12.46 10.03
C LEU A 487 -10.15 -11.67 10.85
N VAL A 488 -8.90 -11.62 10.40
CA VAL A 488 -7.82 -10.90 11.06
C VAL A 488 -7.42 -9.74 10.17
N GLY A 489 -7.66 -8.54 10.68
CA GLY A 489 -7.36 -7.29 9.99
C GLY A 489 -6.26 -6.53 10.70
N GLY A 490 -5.71 -5.55 10.02
CA GLY A 490 -4.95 -4.53 10.68
C GLY A 490 -4.81 -3.28 9.83
N ASP A 491 -4.24 -2.28 10.46
CA ASP A 491 -3.90 -0.99 9.91
C ASP A 491 -2.43 -0.72 10.21
N ILE A 492 -1.64 -0.43 9.18
CA ILE A 492 -0.33 0.18 9.39
C ILE A 492 -0.60 1.68 9.37
N TYR A 493 -1.00 2.31 10.46
CA TYR A 493 -0.47 3.67 10.61
C TYR A 493 0.98 3.43 10.97
N PRO A 494 1.97 3.48 10.03
CA PRO A 494 3.25 3.85 10.54
C PRO A 494 2.95 5.18 11.21
N GLU A 495 3.35 5.32 12.47
CA GLU A 495 3.91 6.61 12.83
C GLU A 495 4.81 6.92 11.65
N TYR A 496 4.34 7.79 10.75
CA TYR A 496 5.07 8.08 9.53
C TYR A 496 6.49 8.27 10.03
N PRO A 497 7.49 7.50 9.56
CA PRO A 497 8.84 7.90 9.82
C PRO A 497 8.90 9.24 9.11
N ASN A 498 8.61 10.31 9.87
CA ASN A 498 8.83 11.66 9.45
C ASN A 498 10.30 11.69 9.01
N VAL A 499 11.15 10.86 9.62
CA VAL A 499 12.51 10.58 9.21
C VAL A 499 12.63 9.83 7.88
N THR A 500 12.89 10.56 6.79
CA THR A 500 13.56 10.01 5.61
C THR A 500 15.06 9.93 5.88
N ASP A 501 15.66 8.74 5.77
CA ASP A 501 17.11 8.58 5.69
C ASP A 501 17.51 8.59 4.22
N ASP A 502 17.72 9.77 3.66
CA ASP A 502 18.28 9.90 2.32
C ASP A 502 19.81 9.83 2.40
N PHE A 503 20.40 9.04 1.50
CA PHE A 503 21.84 8.85 1.36
C PHE A 503 22.59 10.19 1.19
N ASP A 504 21.88 11.24 0.76
CA ASP A 504 22.40 12.57 0.49
C ASP A 504 22.23 13.61 1.63
N GLU A 505 21.27 13.41 2.56
CA GLU A 505 20.93 14.39 3.61
C GLU A 505 20.99 13.85 5.05
N GLY A 506 21.05 12.53 5.22
CA GLY A 506 20.86 11.87 6.51
C GLY A 506 19.40 11.92 6.98
N PRO A 507 19.10 11.47 8.21
CA PRO A 507 17.74 11.40 8.73
C PRO A 507 17.11 12.81 8.85
N SER A 508 16.13 13.12 8.01
CA SER A 508 15.41 14.41 8.00
C SER A 508 13.91 14.19 8.16
N ARG A 509 13.21 15.10 8.89
CA ARG A 509 11.75 15.04 9.02
C ARG A 509 11.04 15.60 7.76
N GLU A 510 10.24 14.81 7.03
CA GLU A 510 9.29 15.30 6.02
C GLU A 510 8.39 16.35 6.68
N SER A 511 8.39 17.57 6.14
CA SER A 511 7.63 18.69 6.67
C SER A 511 6.16 18.61 6.24
N ASN A 512 5.31 18.20 7.17
CA ASN A 512 3.91 18.61 7.32
C ASN A 512 2.91 18.36 6.16
N ALA A 513 3.11 17.37 5.29
CA ALA A 513 2.02 16.87 4.45
C ALA A 513 2.06 15.35 4.39
N PRO A 514 1.12 14.61 5.02
CA PRO A 514 1.00 13.19 4.77
C PRO A 514 0.79 13.00 3.26
N ARG A 515 1.65 12.22 2.62
CA ARG A 515 1.33 11.69 1.29
C ARG A 515 -0.01 10.99 1.44
N CYS A 516 -1.00 11.34 0.63
CA CYS A 516 -2.32 10.70 0.60
C CYS A 516 -2.20 9.26 0.07
N ALA A 517 -1.41 8.43 0.76
CA ALA A 517 -1.29 7.01 0.46
C ALA A 517 -2.65 6.35 0.71
N ASP A 518 -2.96 5.34 -0.10
CA ASP A 518 -4.09 4.43 0.14
C ASP A 518 -4.08 3.98 1.60
N LEU A 519 -5.25 3.69 2.18
CA LEU A 519 -5.27 3.21 3.55
C LEU A 519 -4.34 1.99 3.65
N PRO A 520 -3.39 2.03 4.57
CA PRO A 520 -2.40 0.99 4.75
C PRO A 520 -2.97 -0.15 5.60
N ASP A 521 -4.25 -0.46 5.40
CA ASP A 521 -4.95 -1.56 6.03
C ASP A 521 -4.97 -2.79 5.13
N ASP A 522 -5.11 -3.97 5.74
CA ASP A 522 -5.23 -5.23 5.02
C ASP A 522 -5.81 -6.30 5.95
N GLY A 523 -6.31 -7.40 5.39
CA GLY A 523 -6.95 -8.44 6.16
C GLY A 523 -6.89 -9.81 5.51
N GLU A 524 -7.03 -10.84 6.35
CA GLU A 524 -7.05 -12.23 5.94
C GLU A 524 -8.14 -12.99 6.68
N ILE A 525 -8.73 -14.00 6.04
CA ILE A 525 -9.58 -14.97 6.72
C ILE A 525 -8.77 -16.21 7.07
N TRP A 526 -8.74 -16.55 8.35
CA TRP A 526 -8.08 -17.73 8.90
C TRP A 526 -9.11 -18.78 9.30
N ALA A 527 -8.81 -20.04 9.00
CA ALA A 527 -9.65 -21.18 9.32
C ALA A 527 -8.84 -22.26 10.06
N LEU A 528 -9.48 -22.97 10.98
CA LEU A 528 -8.86 -24.11 11.65
C LEU A 528 -8.90 -25.35 10.73
N GLY A 529 -7.76 -25.70 10.15
CA GLY A 529 -7.56 -26.93 9.38
C GLY A 529 -7.11 -28.11 10.23
N ARG A 530 -6.99 -29.29 9.60
CA ARG A 530 -6.51 -30.52 10.26
C ARG A 530 -5.09 -30.36 10.82
N ASP A 531 -4.21 -29.73 10.03
CA ASP A 531 -2.77 -29.61 10.33
C ASP A 531 -2.39 -28.26 10.96
N GLY A 532 -3.33 -27.32 11.11
CA GLY A 532 -3.06 -25.98 11.65
C GLY A 532 -4.02 -24.91 11.12
N ILE A 533 -3.68 -23.65 11.35
CA ILE A 533 -4.44 -22.51 10.79
C ILE A 533 -4.12 -22.37 9.30
N GLN A 534 -5.15 -22.24 8.48
CA GLN A 534 -5.08 -22.08 7.03
C GLN A 534 -5.66 -20.71 6.64
N LYS A 535 -5.03 -20.06 5.67
CA LYS A 535 -5.53 -18.82 5.08
C LYS A 535 -6.53 -19.15 3.97
N ILE A 536 -7.69 -18.51 3.99
CA ILE A 536 -8.73 -18.64 2.98
C ILE A 536 -8.52 -17.57 1.91
N ALA A 537 -8.70 -17.96 0.64
CA ALA A 537 -8.53 -17.04 -0.48
C ALA A 537 -9.70 -16.05 -0.55
N LEU A 538 -9.35 -14.77 -0.74
CA LEU A 538 -10.28 -13.69 -1.04
C LEU A 538 -10.20 -13.40 -2.53
N ALA A 539 -11.34 -13.15 -3.17
CA ALA A 539 -11.38 -12.90 -4.62
C ALA A 539 -10.91 -11.50 -5.03
N GLY A 540 -10.64 -10.61 -4.07
CA GLY A 540 -10.14 -9.25 -4.27
C GLY A 540 -9.09 -8.86 -3.24
N GLY A 541 -8.43 -7.71 -3.48
CA GLY A 541 -7.54 -7.10 -2.49
C GLY A 541 -8.35 -6.46 -1.36
N THR A 542 -7.86 -6.60 -0.14
CA THR A 542 -8.46 -6.10 1.10
C THR A 542 -7.90 -4.75 1.54
N ARG A 543 -6.93 -4.22 0.79
CA ARG A 543 -6.34 -2.90 1.01
C ARG A 543 -7.34 -1.78 0.74
N GLY A 544 -7.32 -0.75 1.57
CA GLY A 544 -8.09 0.47 1.37
C GLY A 544 -9.49 0.44 1.98
N SER A 545 -9.84 -0.55 2.82
CA SER A 545 -11.25 -0.90 3.09
C SER A 545 -11.64 -1.10 4.56
N GLY A 546 -10.71 -0.95 5.50
CA GLY A 546 -10.92 -1.24 6.93
C GLY A 546 -11.21 -2.72 7.22
N PHE A 547 -10.98 -3.61 6.24
CA PHE A 547 -11.63 -4.91 6.03
C PHE A 547 -12.17 -5.63 7.28
N THR A 548 -13.36 -5.23 7.71
CA THR A 548 -14.23 -5.91 8.68
C THR A 548 -15.53 -6.33 7.98
N LEU A 549 -16.17 -7.43 8.42
CA LEU A 549 -17.34 -7.99 7.73
C LEU A 549 -18.51 -8.20 8.69
N GLY A 550 -19.61 -7.48 8.48
CA GLY A 550 -20.88 -7.71 9.15
C GLY A 550 -21.74 -8.76 8.44
N LYS A 551 -22.29 -9.74 9.17
CA LYS A 551 -23.27 -10.67 8.60
C LYS A 551 -24.65 -10.02 8.57
N VAL A 552 -25.27 -10.07 7.40
CA VAL A 552 -26.58 -9.46 7.12
C VAL A 552 -27.53 -10.53 6.58
N ARG A 553 -28.80 -10.47 6.97
CA ARG A 553 -29.86 -11.34 6.46
C ARG A 553 -30.90 -10.50 5.73
N ASP A 554 -31.26 -10.94 4.54
CA ASP A 554 -32.46 -10.48 3.85
C ASP A 554 -33.69 -11.17 4.47
N LEU A 555 -34.58 -10.39 5.08
CA LEU A 555 -35.79 -10.90 5.74
C LEU A 555 -36.83 -11.49 4.78
N GLU A 556 -36.80 -11.12 3.51
CA GLU A 556 -37.77 -11.60 2.52
C GLU A 556 -37.36 -12.96 1.93
N THR A 557 -36.08 -13.10 1.57
CA THR A 557 -35.55 -14.33 0.96
C THR A 557 -34.96 -15.30 1.99
N GLY A 558 -34.60 -14.80 3.17
CA GLY A 558 -33.84 -15.53 4.18
C GLY A 558 -32.35 -15.71 3.83
N LYS A 559 -31.89 -15.19 2.69
CA LYS A 559 -30.49 -15.30 2.24
C LYS A 559 -29.59 -14.43 3.13
N ALA A 560 -28.39 -14.93 3.43
CA ALA A 560 -27.39 -14.23 4.21
C ALA A 560 -26.25 -13.73 3.32
N TYR A 561 -25.73 -12.55 3.65
CA TYR A 561 -24.64 -11.86 2.97
C TYR A 561 -23.60 -11.41 4.01
N LEU A 562 -22.38 -11.15 3.55
CA LEU A 562 -21.34 -10.50 4.34
C LEU A 562 -21.12 -9.11 3.76
N PHE A 563 -21.29 -8.07 4.58
CA PHE A 563 -21.14 -6.67 4.19
C PHE A 563 -19.85 -6.10 4.79
N ASP A 564 -19.08 -5.33 4.02
CA ASP A 564 -18.00 -4.53 4.60
C ASP A 564 -18.54 -3.24 5.26
N THR A 565 -17.65 -2.39 5.73
CA THR A 565 -17.97 -1.10 6.37
C THR A 565 -18.40 -0.01 5.38
N GLY A 566 -18.27 -0.25 4.07
CA GLY A 566 -18.38 0.80 3.05
C GLY A 566 -17.23 1.82 3.10
N GLN A 567 -16.19 1.59 3.91
CA GLN A 567 -15.03 2.45 4.02
C GLN A 567 -14.18 2.34 2.75
N SER A 568 -13.74 3.48 2.21
CA SER A 568 -12.90 3.51 1.02
C SER A 568 -12.05 4.79 0.96
N GLY A 569 -10.91 4.71 0.29
CA GLY A 569 -10.07 5.86 -0.04
C GLY A 569 -8.68 5.83 0.61
N ALA A 570 -7.98 6.97 0.49
CA ALA A 570 -6.68 7.21 1.11
C ALA A 570 -6.84 7.86 2.49
N THR A 571 -5.84 7.81 3.37
CA THR A 571 -5.94 8.34 4.75
C THR A 571 -6.40 9.80 4.81
N CYS A 572 -6.05 10.62 3.81
CA CYS A 572 -6.43 12.04 3.76
C CYS A 572 -7.80 12.31 3.10
N ASN A 573 -8.40 11.29 2.48
CA ASN A 573 -9.67 11.33 1.76
C ASN A 573 -10.51 10.09 2.08
N LEU A 574 -10.48 9.65 3.34
CA LEU A 574 -11.32 8.57 3.82
C LEU A 574 -12.78 8.98 3.62
N PHE A 575 -13.59 8.11 3.04
CA PHE A 575 -15.03 8.31 3.01
C PHE A 575 -15.74 6.98 3.29
N HIS A 576 -16.92 7.08 3.87
CA HIS A 576 -17.81 5.96 4.09
C HIS A 576 -18.95 6.04 3.08
N GLY A 577 -19.06 5.01 2.24
CA GLY A 577 -20.09 4.84 1.24
C GLY A 577 -21.09 3.75 1.62
N LEU A 578 -21.86 3.27 0.65
CA LEU A 578 -22.65 2.06 0.82
C LEU A 578 -21.73 0.84 1.03
N PRO A 579 -22.09 -0.09 1.94
CA PRO A 579 -21.31 -1.30 2.15
C PRO A 579 -21.39 -2.22 0.93
N ARG A 580 -20.30 -2.92 0.61
CA ARG A 580 -20.26 -3.91 -0.47
C ARG A 580 -20.63 -5.28 0.06
N ALA A 581 -21.33 -6.03 -0.78
CA ALA A 581 -21.82 -7.36 -0.44
C ALA A 581 -20.92 -8.47 -0.99
N TYR A 582 -20.67 -9.46 -0.14
CA TYR A 582 -19.87 -10.64 -0.45
C TYR A 582 -20.63 -11.93 -0.12
N GLU A 583 -20.30 -12.99 -0.87
CA GLU A 583 -20.85 -14.33 -0.72
C GLU A 583 -19.76 -15.40 -0.79
N TRP A 584 -20.02 -16.51 -0.11
CA TRP A 584 -19.18 -17.69 -0.22
C TRP A 584 -19.45 -18.46 -1.51
N GLN A 585 -18.39 -18.74 -2.27
CA GLN A 585 -18.43 -19.63 -3.41
C GLN A 585 -17.44 -20.78 -3.28
N ALA A 586 -17.74 -21.90 -3.93
CA ALA A 586 -16.84 -23.04 -4.00
C ALA A 586 -15.69 -22.72 -4.99
N GLY A 587 -14.46 -22.62 -4.49
CA GLY A 587 -13.26 -22.43 -5.29
C GLY A 587 -12.42 -23.70 -5.42
N ALA A 588 -11.48 -23.70 -6.36
CA ALA A 588 -10.58 -24.85 -6.62
C ALA A 588 -9.69 -25.23 -5.43
N LYS A 589 -9.46 -24.30 -4.49
CA LYS A 589 -8.64 -24.50 -3.28
C LYS A 589 -9.46 -24.55 -1.98
N GLY A 590 -10.80 -24.60 -2.07
CA GLY A 590 -11.70 -24.48 -0.94
C GLY A 590 -12.69 -23.31 -1.09
N PRO A 591 -13.46 -22.99 -0.06
CA PRO A 591 -14.37 -21.84 -0.09
C PRO A 591 -13.58 -20.55 -0.36
N ALA A 592 -14.16 -19.66 -1.16
CA ALA A 592 -13.62 -18.34 -1.46
C ALA A 592 -14.71 -17.30 -1.25
N LEU A 593 -14.34 -16.14 -0.71
CA LEU A 593 -15.25 -15.01 -0.58
C LEU A 593 -15.16 -14.17 -1.85
N VAL A 594 -16.29 -13.97 -2.53
CA VAL A 594 -16.42 -13.20 -3.77
C VAL A 594 -17.49 -12.12 -3.64
N SER A 595 -17.49 -11.12 -4.52
CA SER A 595 -18.61 -10.18 -4.62
C SER A 595 -19.93 -10.90 -4.88
N SER A 596 -21.00 -10.44 -4.24
CA SER A 596 -22.34 -11.02 -4.41
C SER A 596 -22.82 -10.88 -5.86
N ALA A 597 -23.50 -11.92 -6.35
CA ALA A 597 -24.19 -11.86 -7.63
C ALA A 597 -25.50 -11.04 -7.58
N ASP A 598 -25.98 -10.72 -6.37
CA ASP A 598 -27.20 -9.94 -6.13
C ASP A 598 -26.92 -8.43 -5.98
N VAL A 599 -25.75 -7.94 -6.43
CA VAL A 599 -25.29 -6.56 -6.21
C VAL A 599 -26.35 -5.51 -6.58
N ASP A 600 -27.00 -5.64 -7.74
CA ASP A 600 -28.02 -4.69 -8.20
C ASP A 600 -29.23 -4.62 -7.26
N LEU A 601 -29.65 -5.77 -6.71
CA LEU A 601 -30.73 -5.82 -5.72
C LEU A 601 -30.28 -5.19 -4.40
N LEU A 602 -29.09 -5.54 -3.93
CA LEU A 602 -28.57 -5.10 -2.65
C LEU A 602 -28.32 -3.59 -2.64
N ASP A 603 -27.81 -3.01 -3.73
CA ASP A 603 -27.65 -1.56 -3.89
C ASP A 603 -28.98 -0.83 -3.77
N LYS A 604 -30.03 -1.34 -4.43
CA LYS A 604 -31.39 -0.77 -4.33
C LYS A 604 -31.92 -0.82 -2.90
N LEU A 605 -31.71 -1.93 -2.18
CA LEU A 605 -32.14 -2.08 -0.79
C LEU A 605 -31.34 -1.17 0.16
N LEU A 606 -30.02 -1.10 -0.04
CA LEU A 606 -29.13 -0.24 0.74
C LEU A 606 -29.50 1.23 0.55
N ARG A 607 -29.73 1.71 -0.67
CA ARG A 607 -30.18 3.11 -0.88
C ARG A 607 -31.52 3.41 -0.19
N ARG A 608 -32.41 2.42 -0.03
CA ARG A 608 -33.68 2.59 0.71
C ARG A 608 -33.49 2.63 2.24
N GLN A 609 -32.44 1.98 2.75
CA GLN A 609 -32.18 1.84 4.18
C GLN A 609 -31.12 2.81 4.72
N CYS A 610 -30.25 3.31 3.85
CA CYS A 610 -29.10 4.12 4.21
C CYS A 610 -29.29 5.58 3.85
N GLU A 611 -28.88 6.45 4.76
CA GLU A 611 -28.91 7.91 4.64
C GLU A 611 -27.58 8.46 5.15
N GLN A 612 -27.18 9.64 4.68
CA GLN A 612 -26.01 10.34 5.20
C GLN A 612 -26.49 11.64 5.86
N PRO A 613 -26.46 11.73 7.21
CA PRO A 613 -27.11 12.84 7.94
C PRO A 613 -26.53 14.23 7.62
N ASP A 614 -25.23 14.31 7.36
CA ASP A 614 -24.52 15.51 6.91
C ASP A 614 -23.28 15.13 6.09
N ASP A 615 -22.58 16.11 5.52
CA ASP A 615 -21.43 15.90 4.63
C ASP A 615 -20.16 15.40 5.33
N ARG A 616 -20.15 15.36 6.67
CA ARG A 616 -19.02 14.93 7.51
C ARG A 616 -19.29 13.62 8.26
N SER A 617 -20.54 13.20 8.32
CA SER A 617 -20.98 11.98 8.99
C SER A 617 -20.87 10.77 8.08
N ASP A 618 -20.66 9.61 8.70
CA ASP A 618 -20.66 8.33 8.00
C ASP A 618 -22.06 7.98 7.50
N VAL A 619 -22.11 7.06 6.54
CA VAL A 619 -23.38 6.54 6.03
C VAL A 619 -24.02 5.66 7.11
N GLU A 620 -25.23 6.04 7.51
CA GLU A 620 -26.01 5.30 8.50
C GLU A 620 -27.07 4.45 7.80
N CYS A 621 -27.00 3.13 7.99
CA CYS A 621 -27.93 2.18 7.40
C CYS A 621 -28.89 1.61 8.45
N ARG A 622 -30.18 1.94 8.36
CA ARG A 622 -31.20 1.38 9.24
C ARG A 622 -31.22 -0.14 9.15
N GLY A 623 -31.24 -0.80 10.31
CA GLY A 623 -31.23 -2.26 10.43
C GLY A 623 -29.84 -2.89 10.35
N LEU A 624 -28.81 -2.12 9.98
CA LEU A 624 -27.43 -2.59 9.97
C LEU A 624 -26.68 -2.01 11.17
N ASP A 625 -26.04 -2.88 11.92
CA ASP A 625 -25.12 -2.48 12.99
C ASP A 625 -23.86 -1.88 12.36
N PRO A 626 -23.31 -0.77 12.91
CA PRO A 626 -21.98 -0.34 12.53
C PRO A 626 -20.99 -1.46 12.86
N VAL A 627 -20.18 -1.84 11.87
CA VAL A 627 -19.22 -2.94 12.01
C VAL A 627 -18.10 -2.54 12.99
N ASP A 628 -17.74 -1.25 13.03
CA ASP A 628 -16.67 -0.69 13.87
C ASP A 628 -17.20 0.10 15.09
N ALA A 629 -18.44 -0.16 15.53
CA ALA A 629 -18.99 0.52 16.71
C ALA A 629 -18.04 0.34 17.92
N PRO A 630 -17.69 1.42 18.64
CA PRO A 630 -16.85 1.31 19.82
C PRO A 630 -17.50 0.35 20.82
N PRO A 631 -16.70 -0.52 21.45
CA PRO A 631 -17.24 -1.58 22.29
C PRO A 631 -18.02 -0.98 23.46
N ALA A 632 -19.21 -1.54 23.74
CA ALA A 632 -19.93 -1.21 24.96
C ALA A 632 -19.05 -1.54 26.18
N GLU A 633 -18.82 -0.54 27.04
CA GLU A 633 -17.98 -0.68 28.23
C GLU A 633 -18.47 -1.84 29.11
N GLY A 634 -17.54 -2.68 29.57
CA GLY A 634 -17.82 -3.77 30.50
C GLY A 634 -18.26 -5.10 29.88
N VAL A 635 -18.41 -5.21 28.55
CA VAL A 635 -18.71 -6.50 27.90
C VAL A 635 -17.42 -7.32 27.67
N PRO A 636 -17.33 -8.57 28.16
CA PRO A 636 -16.15 -9.42 27.95
C PRO A 636 -15.79 -9.62 26.48
N THR A 637 -14.49 -9.66 26.15
CA THR A 637 -13.98 -9.81 24.78
C THR A 637 -14.60 -10.98 24.02
N LEU A 638 -14.68 -12.17 24.63
CA LEU A 638 -15.26 -13.35 23.97
C LEU A 638 -16.76 -13.21 23.71
N GLU A 639 -17.46 -12.38 24.47
CA GLU A 639 -18.89 -12.13 24.27
C GLU A 639 -19.11 -11.13 23.13
N ARG A 640 -18.31 -10.06 23.08
CA ARG A 640 -18.29 -9.14 21.91
C ARG A 640 -17.97 -9.90 20.62
N LEU A 641 -16.98 -10.78 20.67
CA LEU A 641 -16.59 -11.61 19.54
C LEU A 641 -17.73 -12.54 19.07
N ARG A 642 -18.51 -13.14 19.99
CA ARG A 642 -19.71 -13.94 19.66
C ARG A 642 -20.83 -13.13 19.03
N GLN A 643 -20.93 -11.85 19.36
CA GLN A 643 -21.89 -10.94 18.73
C GLN A 643 -21.45 -10.52 17.32
N GLY A 644 -20.33 -11.05 16.82
CA GLY A 644 -19.77 -10.71 15.53
C GLY A 644 -19.09 -9.35 15.52
N LYS A 645 -18.76 -8.77 16.67
CA LYS A 645 -18.00 -7.51 16.74
C LYS A 645 -16.50 -7.78 16.62
N ALA A 646 -15.80 -6.87 15.95
CA ALA A 646 -14.34 -6.88 15.95
C ALA A 646 -13.80 -6.61 17.36
N VAL A 647 -12.72 -7.28 17.73
CA VAL A 647 -11.97 -7.08 18.98
C VAL A 647 -10.50 -6.91 18.65
N SER A 648 -9.70 -6.34 19.55
CA SER A 648 -8.27 -6.27 19.28
C SER A 648 -7.63 -7.67 19.38
N VAL A 649 -6.59 -7.91 18.58
CA VAL A 649 -5.83 -9.17 18.66
C VAL A 649 -5.23 -9.35 20.06
N ARG A 650 -4.81 -8.25 20.71
CA ARG A 650 -4.30 -8.25 22.09
C ARG A 650 -5.34 -8.75 23.08
N GLU A 651 -6.55 -8.19 23.05
CA GLU A 651 -7.66 -8.61 23.90
C GLU A 651 -8.02 -10.09 23.68
N LEU A 652 -8.02 -10.53 22.41
CA LEU A 652 -8.35 -11.91 22.06
C LEU A 652 -7.29 -12.90 22.56
N VAL A 653 -6.01 -12.58 22.38
CA VAL A 653 -4.89 -13.37 22.88
C VAL A 653 -4.93 -13.46 24.41
N ASP A 654 -5.23 -12.38 25.11
CA ASP A 654 -5.38 -12.38 26.57
C ASP A 654 -6.55 -13.29 27.00
N ALA A 655 -7.67 -13.22 26.31
CA ALA A 655 -8.86 -14.02 26.62
C ALA A 655 -8.68 -15.52 26.33
N ILE A 656 -8.00 -15.89 25.25
CA ILE A 656 -7.72 -17.30 24.90
C ILE A 656 -6.54 -17.85 25.70
N GLY A 657 -5.55 -17.00 25.99
CA GLY A 657 -4.27 -17.36 26.56
C GLY A 657 -4.18 -17.31 28.08
N ALA A 658 -5.30 -17.09 28.80
CA ALA A 658 -5.32 -16.91 30.25
C ALA A 658 -4.59 -18.02 31.03
N GLU A 659 -4.76 -19.29 30.65
CA GLU A 659 -4.07 -20.42 31.30
C GLU A 659 -2.55 -20.38 31.07
N ARG A 660 -2.11 -20.07 29.83
CA ARG A 660 -0.68 -19.95 29.50
C ARG A 660 -0.06 -18.77 30.22
N ARG A 661 -0.77 -17.64 30.31
CA ARG A 661 -0.34 -16.46 31.06
C ARG A 661 -0.16 -16.78 32.54
N ALA A 662 -1.14 -17.43 33.17
CA ALA A 662 -1.04 -17.87 34.56
C ALA A 662 0.13 -18.85 34.77
N ALA A 663 0.39 -19.76 33.83
CA ALA A 663 1.54 -20.66 33.89
C ALA A 663 2.89 -19.92 33.75
N TYR A 664 2.94 -18.86 32.94
CA TYR A 664 4.11 -17.99 32.80
C TYR A 664 4.39 -17.21 34.08
N GLU A 665 3.36 -16.59 34.65
CA GLU A 665 3.42 -15.89 35.94
C GLU A 665 3.88 -16.84 37.06
N ALA A 666 3.29 -18.04 37.15
CA ALA A 666 3.67 -19.04 38.14
C ALA A 666 5.13 -19.51 37.97
N ALA A 667 5.61 -19.68 36.73
CA ALA A 667 6.99 -20.07 36.46
C ALA A 667 7.99 -18.98 36.85
N LEU A 668 7.64 -17.69 36.69
CA LEU A 668 8.44 -16.56 37.15
C LEU A 668 8.54 -16.54 38.69
N VAL A 669 7.42 -16.73 39.39
CA VAL A 669 7.37 -16.80 40.86
C VAL A 669 8.17 -17.99 41.39
N ALA A 670 8.06 -19.14 40.73
CA ALA A 670 8.77 -20.37 41.12
C ALA A 670 10.25 -20.40 40.69
N HIS A 671 10.71 -19.41 39.91
CA HIS A 671 12.03 -19.40 39.28
C HIS A 671 12.31 -20.64 38.40
N ASP A 672 11.27 -21.17 37.75
CA ASP A 672 11.36 -22.37 36.93
C ASP A 672 11.88 -22.05 35.52
N ASN A 673 13.20 -22.04 35.38
CA ASN A 673 13.89 -21.80 34.11
C ASN A 673 13.58 -22.82 33.01
N ALA A 674 13.15 -24.04 33.35
CA ALA A 674 12.81 -25.06 32.37
C ALA A 674 11.41 -24.74 31.79
N GLN A 675 10.46 -24.46 32.67
CA GLN A 675 9.10 -24.09 32.28
C GLN A 675 9.06 -22.76 31.52
N LEU A 676 9.83 -21.75 31.95
CA LEU A 676 9.92 -20.47 31.23
C LEU A 676 10.44 -20.65 29.80
N ARG A 677 11.49 -21.46 29.60
CA ARG A 677 12.01 -21.77 28.26
C ARG A 677 11.00 -22.53 27.40
N ALA A 678 10.28 -23.48 28.00
CA ALA A 678 9.22 -24.21 27.30
C ALA A 678 8.10 -23.26 26.85
N LEU A 679 7.64 -22.37 27.74
CA LEU A 679 6.60 -21.39 27.46
C LEU A 679 7.03 -20.38 26.38
N LEU A 680 8.25 -19.83 26.47
CA LEU A 680 8.81 -18.95 25.44
C LEU A 680 8.87 -19.63 24.05
N ALA A 681 9.24 -20.92 24.00
CA ALA A 681 9.25 -21.69 22.75
C ALA A 681 7.84 -21.88 22.15
N THR A 682 6.82 -22.04 23.01
CA THR A 682 5.43 -22.08 22.55
C THR A 682 4.91 -20.70 22.10
N GLY A 683 5.46 -19.61 22.65
CA GLY A 683 5.18 -18.23 22.28
C GLY A 683 4.55 -17.45 23.44
N ILE A 684 5.20 -16.38 23.87
CA ILE A 684 4.69 -15.43 24.88
C ILE A 684 4.57 -14.05 24.22
N PRO A 685 3.37 -13.44 24.24
CA PRO A 685 3.20 -12.07 23.80
C PRO A 685 4.13 -11.08 24.51
N PRO A 686 4.77 -10.13 23.79
CA PRO A 686 5.64 -9.13 24.39
C PRO A 686 4.95 -8.33 25.52
N TRP A 687 3.67 -8.03 25.36
CA TRP A 687 2.92 -7.25 26.33
C TRP A 687 2.63 -8.00 27.65
N TRP A 688 2.69 -9.33 27.66
CA TRP A 688 2.62 -10.09 28.92
C TRP A 688 3.92 -9.91 29.72
N THR A 689 5.07 -10.01 29.05
CA THR A 689 6.37 -9.72 29.67
C THR A 689 6.44 -8.28 30.17
N ALA A 690 5.91 -7.32 29.40
CA ALA A 690 5.77 -5.92 29.80
C ALA A 690 4.94 -5.77 31.09
N ALA A 691 3.75 -6.38 31.13
CA ALA A 691 2.87 -6.37 32.30
C ALA A 691 3.54 -6.97 33.54
N GLU A 692 4.31 -8.05 33.39
CA GLU A 692 5.06 -8.66 34.50
C GLU A 692 6.17 -7.74 35.03
N ILE A 693 6.89 -7.03 34.16
CA ILE A 693 7.88 -6.02 34.58
C ILE A 693 7.20 -4.92 35.41
N GLN A 694 6.06 -4.41 34.95
CA GLN A 694 5.30 -3.40 35.68
C GLN A 694 4.75 -3.91 37.01
N ALA A 695 4.21 -5.13 37.02
CA ALA A 695 3.67 -5.76 38.22
C ALA A 695 4.78 -5.95 39.27
N LEU A 696 5.97 -6.38 38.82
CA LEU A 696 7.14 -6.53 39.67
C LEU A 696 7.63 -5.21 40.28
N ALA A 697 7.60 -4.13 39.49
CA ALA A 697 7.95 -2.80 39.96
C ALA A 697 7.02 -2.38 41.13
N LYS A 698 5.71 -2.62 40.99
CA LYS A 698 4.66 -2.27 41.97
C LYS A 698 4.56 -3.24 43.15
N ALA A 699 5.05 -4.46 43.03
CA ALA A 699 4.94 -5.48 44.06
C ALA A 699 5.68 -5.09 45.36
N ASP A 700 5.09 -5.37 46.51
CA ASP A 700 5.74 -5.24 47.82
C ASP A 700 6.61 -6.46 48.10
N LEU A 701 7.74 -6.54 47.40
CA LEU A 701 8.71 -7.63 47.49
C LEU A 701 10.10 -7.09 47.88
N PRO A 702 10.90 -7.85 48.64
CA PRO A 702 12.30 -7.50 48.89
C PRO A 702 13.07 -7.31 47.58
N LEU A 703 14.02 -6.37 47.57
CA LEU A 703 14.80 -6.04 46.38
C LEU A 703 15.47 -7.29 45.76
N ASP A 704 16.04 -8.17 46.58
CA ASP A 704 16.68 -9.41 46.09
C ASP A 704 15.71 -10.32 45.33
N GLU A 705 14.45 -10.38 45.75
CA GLU A 705 13.42 -11.16 45.06
C GLU A 705 13.02 -10.49 43.75
N LYS A 706 12.89 -9.15 43.74
CA LYS A 706 12.66 -8.40 42.50
C LYS A 706 13.79 -8.61 41.50
N ARG A 707 15.04 -8.56 41.96
CA ARG A 707 16.25 -8.78 41.14
C ARG A 707 16.29 -10.19 40.54
N ARG A 708 15.90 -11.22 41.30
CA ARG A 708 15.83 -12.59 40.76
C ARG A 708 14.78 -12.73 39.66
N ARG A 709 13.58 -12.17 39.85
CA ARG A 709 12.49 -12.26 38.85
C ARG A 709 12.76 -11.44 37.60
N ILE A 710 13.31 -10.22 37.73
CA ILE A 710 13.65 -9.40 36.56
C ILE A 710 14.79 -10.00 35.75
N ALA A 711 15.75 -10.69 36.39
CA ALA A 711 16.81 -11.40 35.68
C ALA A 711 16.26 -12.50 34.76
N LEU A 712 15.16 -13.18 35.16
CA LEU A 712 14.47 -14.15 34.31
C LEU A 712 13.78 -13.49 33.11
N LEU A 713 13.11 -12.35 33.33
CA LEU A 713 12.48 -11.56 32.28
C LEU A 713 13.51 -10.97 31.31
N PHE A 714 14.73 -10.67 31.78
CA PHE A 714 15.83 -10.14 30.97
C PHE A 714 16.67 -11.22 30.29
N ALA A 715 16.41 -12.50 30.55
CA ALA A 715 17.20 -13.61 30.02
C ALA A 715 17.05 -13.77 28.49
N ASP A 716 15.89 -13.41 27.93
CA ASP A 716 15.64 -13.42 26.49
C ASP A 716 15.71 -11.99 25.93
N PRO A 717 16.79 -11.62 25.21
CA PRO A 717 16.97 -10.27 24.70
C PRO A 717 15.97 -9.93 23.57
N VAL A 718 15.44 -10.92 22.84
CA VAL A 718 14.45 -10.67 21.78
C VAL A 718 13.10 -10.35 22.40
N GLN A 719 12.67 -11.15 23.38
CA GLN A 719 11.43 -10.90 24.11
C GLN A 719 11.49 -9.57 24.86
N LEU A 720 12.61 -9.29 25.56
CA LEU A 720 12.81 -8.04 26.26
C LEU A 720 12.75 -6.83 25.32
N SER A 721 13.43 -6.90 24.16
CA SER A 721 13.41 -5.80 23.19
C SER A 721 12.00 -5.49 22.69
N ARG A 722 11.17 -6.51 22.47
CA ARG A 722 9.78 -6.34 22.03
C ARG A 722 8.90 -5.79 23.15
N ALA A 723 9.08 -6.29 24.38
CA ALA A 723 8.31 -5.84 25.54
C ALA A 723 8.60 -4.37 25.90
N LEU A 724 9.86 -3.93 25.76
CA LEU A 724 10.22 -2.54 26.01
C LEU A 724 9.75 -1.59 24.90
N GLY A 725 9.49 -2.09 23.69
CA GLY A 725 8.97 -1.32 22.55
C GLY A 725 7.45 -1.19 22.53
N ASP A 726 6.73 -1.82 23.47
CA ASP A 726 5.28 -1.66 23.64
C ASP A 726 4.98 -0.31 24.32
N GLU A 727 4.58 0.68 23.53
CA GLU A 727 4.36 2.06 24.00
C GLU A 727 3.16 2.17 24.97
N GLU A 728 2.11 1.37 24.78
CA GLU A 728 0.93 1.34 25.66
C GLU A 728 1.30 0.87 27.07
N ALA A 729 2.28 -0.01 27.18
CA ALA A 729 2.70 -0.58 28.45
C ALA A 729 3.70 0.30 29.21
N SER A 730 4.15 1.45 28.70
CA SER A 730 5.07 2.39 29.39
C SER A 730 6.19 1.73 30.23
N VAL A 731 6.69 0.57 29.79
CA VAL A 731 7.51 -0.34 30.61
C VAL A 731 8.80 0.35 31.03
N THR A 732 9.34 1.13 30.10
CA THR A 732 10.59 1.84 30.24
C THR A 732 10.58 2.78 31.45
N SER A 733 9.48 3.49 31.72
CA SER A 733 9.42 4.46 32.83
C SER A 733 9.36 3.79 34.21
N THR A 734 8.98 2.51 34.28
CA THR A 734 8.77 1.78 35.53
C THR A 734 10.04 1.17 36.13
N LEU A 735 11.12 1.06 35.36
CA LEU A 735 12.37 0.42 35.78
C LEU A 735 13.30 1.36 36.57
N GLY A 736 13.33 2.63 36.18
CA GLY A 736 14.17 3.69 36.80
C GLY A 736 14.15 3.74 38.33
N PRO A 737 12.97 3.74 38.98
CA PRO A 737 12.87 3.97 40.42
C PRO A 737 13.44 2.87 41.35
N TRP A 738 13.62 1.64 40.87
CA TRP A 738 13.95 0.50 41.74
C TRP A 738 15.05 -0.42 41.21
N LEU A 739 15.33 -0.43 39.90
CA LEU A 739 16.33 -1.31 39.32
C LEU A 739 17.76 -0.79 39.59
N PRO A 740 18.60 -1.54 40.34
CA PRO A 740 19.97 -1.13 40.63
C PRO A 740 20.80 -0.99 39.36
N ARG A 741 21.73 -0.03 39.33
CA ARG A 741 22.56 0.31 38.16
C ARG A 741 23.21 -0.94 37.52
N GLU A 742 23.72 -1.86 38.33
CA GLU A 742 24.41 -3.05 37.84
C GLU A 742 23.52 -3.99 37.01
N ASP A 743 22.20 -3.95 37.19
CA ASP A 743 21.24 -4.82 36.50
C ASP A 743 20.73 -4.21 35.17
N TRP A 744 21.18 -3.00 34.81
CA TRP A 744 20.81 -2.33 33.55
C TRP A 744 21.51 -2.91 32.32
N ALA A 745 22.54 -3.75 32.50
CA ALA A 745 23.37 -4.26 31.40
C ALA A 745 22.58 -4.91 30.24
N PRO A 746 21.50 -5.70 30.45
CA PRO A 746 20.68 -6.21 29.36
C PRO A 746 20.01 -5.12 28.53
N ILE A 747 19.46 -4.08 29.16
CA ILE A 747 18.82 -2.94 28.49
C ILE A 747 19.85 -2.14 27.71
N LEU A 748 20.98 -1.81 28.34
CA LEU A 748 22.07 -1.05 27.70
C LEU A 748 22.65 -1.75 26.48
N ARG A 749 22.61 -3.09 26.41
CA ARG A 749 23.00 -3.85 25.22
C ARG A 749 21.97 -3.73 24.10
N LEU A 750 20.67 -3.68 24.42
CA LEU A 750 19.61 -3.47 23.44
C LEU A 750 19.68 -2.07 22.83
N VAL A 751 19.83 -1.05 23.68
CA VAL A 751 20.01 0.35 23.26
C VAL A 751 21.21 0.47 22.32
N ARG A 752 22.37 -0.12 22.67
CA ARG A 752 23.56 -0.14 21.81
C ARG A 752 23.38 -0.83 20.47
N LYS A 753 22.59 -1.92 20.43
CA LYS A 753 22.38 -2.70 19.22
C LYS A 753 21.49 -1.98 18.21
N SER A 754 20.58 -1.13 18.68
CA SER A 754 19.65 -0.39 17.82
C SER A 754 19.38 1.01 18.35
N PRO A 755 20.39 1.92 18.37
CA PRO A 755 20.27 3.23 19.00
C PRO A 755 19.11 4.07 18.45
N ALA A 756 18.79 3.93 17.16
CA ALA A 756 17.68 4.61 16.50
C ALA A 756 16.31 4.26 17.11
N ASN A 757 16.07 3.00 17.47
CA ASN A 757 14.81 2.56 18.09
C ASN A 757 14.66 3.07 19.53
N TRP A 758 15.75 3.58 20.09
CA TRP A 758 15.89 4.01 21.47
C TRP A 758 16.37 5.46 21.55
N TYR A 759 16.14 6.29 20.53
CA TYR A 759 16.69 7.66 20.48
C TYR A 759 16.29 8.53 21.69
N ASP A 760 15.12 8.26 22.28
CA ASP A 760 14.63 8.91 23.50
C ASP A 760 14.75 8.04 24.76
N ALA A 761 15.69 7.07 24.80
CA ALA A 761 15.83 6.13 25.93
C ALA A 761 15.85 6.84 27.29
N ARG A 762 16.60 7.93 27.42
CA ARG A 762 16.70 8.67 28.68
C ARG A 762 15.35 9.24 29.15
N ARG A 763 14.55 9.79 28.23
CA ARG A 763 13.17 10.22 28.52
C ARG A 763 12.27 9.04 28.82
N ARG A 764 12.36 7.98 28.00
CA ARG A 764 11.55 6.76 28.13
C ARG A 764 11.79 6.03 29.46
N PHE A 765 13.02 5.99 29.96
CA PHE A 765 13.40 5.31 31.21
C PHE A 765 13.28 6.18 32.47
N ALA A 766 12.84 7.43 32.34
CA ALA A 766 12.70 8.39 33.43
C ALA A 766 13.98 8.54 34.30
N ALA A 767 15.16 8.43 33.68
CA ALA A 767 16.43 8.51 34.40
C ALA A 767 16.77 9.98 34.72
N PRO A 768 17.06 10.35 35.99
CA PRO A 768 17.39 11.73 36.36
C PRO A 768 18.65 12.26 35.69
N ASP A 769 18.71 13.58 35.53
CA ASP A 769 19.84 14.26 34.91
C ASP A 769 21.14 14.10 35.68
N GLY A 770 22.20 13.69 34.96
CA GLY A 770 23.50 13.42 35.57
C GLY A 770 23.54 12.17 36.46
N SER A 771 22.46 11.38 36.51
CA SER A 771 22.50 10.08 37.18
C SER A 771 23.42 9.11 36.43
N ALA A 772 24.06 8.20 37.16
CA ALA A 772 24.99 7.26 36.57
C ALA A 772 24.32 6.33 35.55
N VAL A 773 23.06 5.94 35.78
CA VAL A 773 22.21 5.20 34.82
C VAL A 773 21.85 6.08 33.61
N GLY A 774 21.54 7.36 33.82
CA GLY A 774 21.31 8.32 32.73
C GLY A 774 22.55 8.46 31.83
N CYS A 775 23.75 8.57 32.42
CA CYS A 775 24.99 8.57 31.67
C CYS A 775 25.22 7.25 30.92
N ASP A 776 24.93 6.10 31.54
CA ASP A 776 25.08 4.79 30.89
C ASP A 776 24.13 4.65 29.68
N LEU A 777 22.90 5.19 29.79
CA LEU A 777 21.93 5.25 28.68
C LEU A 777 22.41 6.17 27.56
N ASP A 778 22.85 7.39 27.88
CA ASP A 778 23.41 8.32 26.90
C ASP A 778 24.58 7.66 26.14
N HIS A 779 25.51 7.03 26.87
CA HIS A 779 26.64 6.33 26.27
C HIS A 779 26.20 5.14 25.42
N ALA A 780 25.16 4.42 25.83
CA ALA A 780 24.60 3.32 25.06
C ALA A 780 23.94 3.79 23.76
N GLN A 781 23.43 5.01 23.72
CA GLN A 781 22.86 5.66 22.53
C GLN A 781 23.94 6.33 21.66
N GLY A 782 25.17 6.47 22.16
CA GLY A 782 26.27 7.15 21.47
C GLY A 782 26.42 8.64 21.82
N PHE A 783 25.76 9.13 22.87
CA PHE A 783 25.86 10.50 23.38
C PHE A 783 26.87 10.62 24.54
N LEU A 784 27.35 11.85 24.78
CA LEU A 784 27.99 12.20 26.05
C LEU A 784 26.94 12.20 27.18
N CYS A 785 27.35 11.97 28.42
CA CYS A 785 26.44 12.15 29.55
C CYS A 785 25.86 13.57 29.57
N GLY A 786 24.52 13.68 29.53
CA GLY A 786 23.82 14.95 29.33
C GLY A 786 23.23 15.13 27.93
N GLY A 787 23.71 14.40 26.93
CA GLY A 787 23.43 14.65 25.51
C GLY A 787 22.06 14.18 25.01
N GLY A 788 21.49 13.10 25.55
CA GLY A 788 20.22 12.53 25.10
C GLY A 788 18.95 13.31 25.46
N LEU A 789 19.08 14.56 25.95
CA LEU A 789 17.96 15.42 26.36
C LEU A 789 17.87 16.75 25.63
N GLN A 790 18.84 17.10 24.78
CA GLN A 790 18.74 18.35 24.03
C GLN A 790 17.69 18.20 22.92
N PRO A 791 16.59 18.98 22.93
CA PRO A 791 15.72 19.06 21.77
C PRO A 791 16.51 19.72 20.63
N GLN A 792 16.59 19.04 19.50
CA GLN A 792 17.02 19.65 18.23
C GLN A 792 15.81 20.22 17.50
#